data_AF-A0A412D124-F1
#
_entry.id   AF-A0A412D124-F1
#
_cell.length_a   1.000
_cell.length_b   1.000
_cell.length_c   1.000
_cell.angle_alpha   90.00
_cell.angle_beta   90.00
_cell.angle_gamma   90.00
#
_symmetry.space_group_name_H-M   'P 1'
#
loop_
_entity.id
_entity.type
_entity.pdbx_description
1 polymer ?
#
loop_
_entity_poly.entity_id
_entity_poly.type
_entity_poly.pdbx_seq_one_letter_code
_entity_poly.pdbx_strand_id
1 'polypeptide(L)'
;MKNVKKECNSFKCNFYKSSNNYLILFYIFLFFIPLSLFAQQQDKNEYITLSVKNTSIQHVLNQVEKETVYRFTYRDTDLAKVGKITLSVKRMPVEAFLKKILLSTELTYRRSGNSFAIIRESKKDNKKDDVRTISGIVTDGSDNTPLIGASVKIRGKDVGVITDLDGKFSLPECTNKSILEVSYIGYDKRLLPVGDLGFIEVKMGSSNELEEVIVVGAGTQKKVSVTGSIATVKGLELRAPSSSLTSNFAGKLAGVISSTTSGEPGSVSEFYIRGVGTFGGRATPLILMDDVEISAGDLDRIPAESIESFSILKDASATAIYGARGANGVMLITTKKGMENTRTRINVTVENSFVKPMNRVEYVDGPTWMNLYNEALTTRTPSATPKYSDEVIEYTRNGINPYVYPNVDWYGLMFKDFNMNQRANINMQGGGSKVTYYMGIQANHDTGLLDVPSTYSFDSNINDWNYIFQNNISYKPTSTTKVDLHLNAQFGNQKGPGISTTDIFNAVYNANPVAFPATYPTEEGDNHIRFGNSILTGATVNINPYAAMMSSFSESNYSTINASLRISQEFDFITKGLSATVLVNMKSHSSSSYTNTLDPYFYKVMDYTWDPSDPEFFYLELLQKGTDYIKQGTINRYSDRTFYFDARVNYNRRFGEDHTVSGMLMYMQREYRSDVLPQRNQGLSGRFTYDYQNKYFAEFNFGYNGTERLASGHRFEFFPAMSLGWVVSNESFWEPLSTAVTHLKIRGSYGLVGSDETGLSAGAAHFLYINNVNIDGSGIFSTGPYDGVYISKRGPGIEGYAVENASWERAKKFDIGVDLNLFDQVSITFDYFHDRRDRILQKRGSWPVIMGYAHATPWSNIGKVDNKGFELSVNWKKEIIKDMFVDLRGNFTYTQNKYVYNDEPDYPYVWQTKTGKPLSCTYGYIADGLFKDEDDIRNSPSQKNLGSTVMPGDIKYRDVNGDGTITTEDQIMLSRYGGIPRIQYGFGLNWTYKNIDFGVFFNGSAKRTLMIDNIAPFCSDVGNQDRNLMKFIADNYWSEANPNQEAAYPRLGVNNSQIANNMKPSSFWMRNGNFLRFKTLELGYSFPFCRIYLSGDNLAVWSPFKLWDPELSYSAYPLQRAINIGAQFTF
;
A
#
# COMPACT_ATOMS: atom_id res chain seq x y z
N MET A 1 -13.92 -52.24 45.73
CA MET A 1 -13.24 -53.46 46.24
C MET A 1 -11.93 -53.65 45.48
N LYS A 2 -10.82 -53.65 46.23
CA LYS A 2 -9.47 -54.23 46.00
C LYS A 2 -8.82 -54.26 44.59
N ASN A 3 -7.65 -53.60 44.53
CA ASN A 3 -6.35 -53.97 43.91
C ASN A 3 -6.28 -54.05 42.36
N VAL A 4 -5.22 -53.61 41.66
CA VAL A 4 -3.76 -53.87 41.78
C VAL A 4 -3.00 -52.78 40.96
N LYS A 5 -2.16 -51.88 41.56
CA LYS A 5 -0.65 -51.79 41.50
C LYS A 5 -0.04 -52.23 40.15
N LYS A 6 0.97 -51.63 39.50
CA LYS A 6 2.10 -50.71 39.76
C LYS A 6 2.69 -50.48 38.34
N GLU A 7 3.28 -49.37 37.92
CA GLU A 7 4.49 -48.75 38.45
C GLU A 7 4.65 -47.33 37.86
N CYS A 8 5.20 -46.44 38.69
CA CYS A 8 5.32 -45.00 38.49
C CYS A 8 6.77 -44.62 38.78
N ASN A 9 7.33 -43.68 38.02
CA ASN A 9 8.38 -42.71 38.34
C ASN A 9 8.96 -42.18 37.01
N SER A 10 9.22 -40.90 36.74
CA SER A 10 8.96 -39.64 37.44
C SER A 10 9.31 -38.54 36.43
N PHE A 11 8.33 -37.77 35.93
CA PHE A 11 8.61 -36.56 35.16
C PHE A 11 8.60 -35.37 36.14
N LYS A 12 9.78 -34.91 36.53
CA LYS A 12 9.94 -33.61 37.17
C LYS A 12 9.85 -32.54 36.09
N CYS A 13 8.76 -31.78 36.13
CA CYS A 13 8.62 -30.50 35.45
C CYS A 13 9.41 -29.46 36.26
N ASN A 14 10.40 -28.82 35.65
CA ASN A 14 10.97 -27.58 36.16
C ASN A 14 10.93 -26.56 35.02
N PHE A 15 10.09 -25.55 35.23
CA PHE A 15 10.13 -24.25 34.57
C PHE A 15 11.48 -23.59 34.83
N TYR A 16 12.14 -23.06 33.79
CA TYR A 16 12.95 -21.86 33.93
C TYR A 16 13.00 -21.07 32.61
N LYS A 17 13.02 -19.75 32.82
CA LYS A 17 12.95 -18.61 31.90
C LYS A 17 14.11 -18.52 30.88
N SER A 18 13.79 -17.75 29.83
CA SER A 18 14.65 -16.79 29.13
C SER A 18 15.50 -17.26 27.94
N SER A 19 15.44 -16.43 26.90
CA SER A 19 16.30 -16.32 25.71
C SER A 19 16.41 -17.55 24.82
N ASN A 20 15.59 -17.61 23.76
CA ASN A 20 15.96 -18.27 22.49
C ASN A 20 14.97 -17.99 21.33
N ASN A 21 14.87 -16.72 20.91
CA ASN A 21 14.28 -16.39 19.60
C ASN A 21 15.34 -16.34 18.47
N TYR A 22 16.62 -16.38 18.81
CA TYR A 22 17.70 -16.51 17.83
C TYR A 22 17.92 -17.94 17.34
N LEU A 23 17.53 -18.97 18.13
CA LEU A 23 17.81 -20.36 17.79
C LEU A 23 16.86 -20.93 16.71
N ILE A 24 15.61 -20.45 16.64
CA ILE A 24 14.67 -20.84 15.57
C ILE A 24 15.01 -20.11 14.25
N LEU A 25 15.44 -18.85 14.31
CA LEU A 25 16.01 -18.16 13.15
C LEU A 25 17.33 -18.80 12.70
N PHE A 26 18.18 -19.27 13.62
CA PHE A 26 19.41 -19.98 13.27
C PHE A 26 19.13 -21.33 12.59
N TYR A 27 18.10 -22.07 13.00
CA TYR A 27 17.70 -23.32 12.33
C TYR A 27 17.04 -23.12 10.96
N ILE A 28 16.33 -22.00 10.74
CA ILE A 28 15.75 -21.66 9.43
C ILE A 28 16.82 -21.09 8.48
N PHE A 29 17.80 -20.35 9.00
CA PHE A 29 18.96 -19.84 8.24
C PHE A 29 19.96 -20.97 7.88
N LEU A 30 20.10 -22.00 8.73
CA LEU A 30 20.90 -23.20 8.43
C LEU A 30 20.30 -24.11 7.35
N PHE A 31 19.01 -23.94 7.02
CA PHE A 31 18.36 -24.70 5.96
C PHE A 31 18.53 -24.10 4.56
N PHE A 32 19.07 -22.88 4.44
CA PHE A 32 19.22 -22.20 3.16
C PHE A 32 20.54 -21.40 3.09
N ILE A 33 21.62 -22.11 2.70
CA ILE A 33 22.81 -21.71 1.88
C ILE A 33 24.04 -22.50 2.39
N PRO A 34 24.85 -23.17 1.53
CA PRO A 34 24.58 -23.83 0.25
C PRO A 34 24.92 -25.34 0.29
N LEU A 35 24.26 -26.09 -0.59
CA LEU A 35 24.74 -27.39 -1.08
C LEU A 35 26.06 -27.17 -1.85
N SER A 36 27.17 -27.05 -1.13
CA SER A 36 28.52 -27.09 -1.70
C SER A 36 29.53 -27.49 -0.62
N LEU A 37 29.30 -28.65 0.03
CA LEU A 37 30.28 -29.34 0.88
C LEU A 37 29.81 -30.77 1.19
N PHE A 38 29.51 -31.55 0.16
CA PHE A 38 29.58 -33.02 0.22
C PHE A 38 30.26 -33.52 -1.05
N ALA A 39 31.57 -33.28 -1.13
CA ALA A 39 32.45 -33.96 -2.07
C ALA A 39 33.85 -34.07 -1.46
N GLN A 40 33.94 -34.68 -0.28
CA GLN A 40 35.18 -35.33 0.16
C GLN A 40 34.82 -36.47 1.13
N GLN A 41 34.10 -37.47 0.63
CA GLN A 41 33.98 -38.73 1.34
C GLN A 41 35.16 -39.60 0.93
N GLN A 42 36.12 -39.75 1.84
CA GLN A 42 37.24 -40.67 1.71
C GLN A 42 36.68 -42.09 1.71
N ASP A 43 36.58 -42.71 0.53
CA ASP A 43 36.08 -44.08 0.34
C ASP A 43 37.05 -45.07 1.02
N LYS A 44 36.74 -45.47 2.25
CA LYS A 44 37.35 -46.66 2.87
C LYS A 44 36.57 -47.88 2.41
N ASN A 45 37.09 -48.60 1.42
CA ASN A 45 36.61 -49.93 1.07
C ASN A 45 36.87 -50.89 2.23
N GLU A 46 35.88 -51.12 3.09
CA GLU A 46 35.93 -52.19 4.09
C GLU A 46 35.80 -53.56 3.42
N TYR A 47 36.60 -54.51 3.90
CA TYR A 47 36.66 -55.87 3.38
C TYR A 47 36.04 -56.83 4.40
N ILE A 48 35.21 -57.74 3.93
CA ILE A 48 34.63 -58.81 4.75
C ILE A 48 35.28 -60.16 4.46
N THR A 49 35.48 -60.95 5.51
CA THR A 49 35.84 -62.38 5.42
C THR A 49 34.73 -63.17 6.09
N LEU A 50 33.92 -63.86 5.31
CA LEU A 50 32.72 -64.52 5.79
C LEU A 50 32.57 -65.91 5.16
N SER A 51 32.29 -66.92 5.98
CA SER A 51 32.03 -68.28 5.53
C SER A 51 30.73 -68.78 6.17
N VAL A 52 29.67 -68.88 5.37
CA VAL A 52 28.32 -69.29 5.81
C VAL A 52 27.84 -70.47 4.97
N LYS A 53 27.12 -71.40 5.61
CA LYS A 53 26.54 -72.59 4.96
C LYS A 53 25.05 -72.61 5.21
N ASN A 54 24.26 -72.71 4.14
CA ASN A 54 22.79 -72.79 4.17
C ASN A 54 22.13 -71.74 5.08
N THR A 55 22.51 -70.47 4.93
CA THR A 55 22.08 -69.34 5.79
C THR A 55 21.19 -68.37 5.00
N SER A 56 20.19 -67.76 5.64
CA SER A 56 19.33 -66.77 4.96
C SER A 56 20.10 -65.49 4.64
N ILE A 57 19.80 -64.84 3.52
CA ILE A 57 20.47 -63.59 3.12
C ILE A 57 20.30 -62.51 4.19
N GLN A 58 19.14 -62.45 4.84
CA GLN A 58 18.89 -61.53 5.95
C GLN A 58 19.92 -61.69 7.07
N HIS A 59 20.20 -62.93 7.47
CA HIS A 59 21.18 -63.21 8.53
C HIS A 59 22.61 -62.88 8.07
N VAL A 60 22.92 -63.14 6.80
CA VAL A 60 24.20 -62.79 6.18
C VAL A 60 24.43 -61.28 6.17
N LEU A 61 23.43 -60.48 5.79
CA LEU A 61 23.49 -59.01 5.81
C LEU A 61 23.65 -58.48 7.24
N ASN A 62 22.91 -59.02 8.21
CA ASN A 62 23.06 -58.64 9.61
C ASN A 62 24.45 -58.97 10.16
N GLN A 63 25.09 -60.05 9.69
CA GLN A 63 26.48 -60.35 10.06
C GLN A 63 27.45 -59.33 9.44
N VAL A 64 27.21 -58.91 8.19
CA VAL A 64 27.99 -57.84 7.56
C VAL A 64 27.83 -56.51 8.32
N GLU A 65 26.64 -56.17 8.82
CA GLU A 65 26.46 -54.96 9.66
C GLU A 65 27.18 -55.03 11.01
N LYS A 66 27.45 -56.24 11.53
CA LYS A 66 28.20 -56.41 12.78
C LYS A 66 29.70 -56.25 12.57
N GLU A 67 30.19 -56.59 11.38
CA GLU A 67 31.62 -56.59 11.05
C GLU A 67 32.06 -55.34 10.25
N THR A 68 31.12 -54.47 9.83
CA THR A 68 31.39 -53.29 8.99
C THR A 68 30.55 -52.09 9.43
N VAL A 69 30.92 -50.88 8.98
CA VAL A 69 30.14 -49.65 9.25
C VAL A 69 28.86 -49.54 8.41
N TYR A 70 28.61 -50.50 7.52
CA TYR A 70 27.49 -50.45 6.59
C TYR A 70 26.17 -50.90 7.22
N ARG A 71 25.08 -50.23 6.83
CA ARG A 71 23.69 -50.58 7.19
C ARG A 71 22.91 -51.01 5.96
N PHE A 72 22.04 -52.01 6.10
CA PHE A 72 21.19 -52.52 5.04
C PHE A 72 19.72 -52.24 5.34
N THR A 73 19.01 -51.67 4.37
CA THR A 73 17.55 -51.50 4.44
C THR A 73 16.91 -52.30 3.32
N TYR A 74 15.88 -53.07 3.63
CA TYR A 74 15.23 -53.97 2.69
C TYR A 74 13.79 -54.25 3.10
N ARG A 75 12.97 -54.73 2.16
CA ARG A 75 11.62 -55.23 2.43
C ARG A 75 11.69 -56.73 2.72
N ASP A 76 11.23 -57.16 3.89
CA ASP A 76 11.32 -58.57 4.32
C ASP A 76 10.71 -59.56 3.31
N THR A 77 9.61 -59.17 2.67
CA THR A 77 8.94 -59.99 1.64
C THR A 77 9.78 -60.25 0.39
N ASP A 78 10.73 -59.36 0.09
CA ASP A 78 11.57 -59.43 -1.10
C ASP A 78 12.79 -60.34 -0.85
N LEU A 79 13.36 -60.30 0.35
CA LEU A 79 14.45 -61.18 0.76
C LEU A 79 13.99 -62.59 1.16
N ALA A 80 12.80 -62.75 1.73
CA ALA A 80 12.26 -64.07 2.11
C ALA A 80 12.06 -65.00 0.90
N LYS A 81 11.91 -64.44 -0.31
CA LYS A 81 11.81 -65.18 -1.57
C LYS A 81 13.17 -65.65 -2.11
N VAL A 82 14.26 -65.11 -1.58
CA VAL A 82 15.60 -65.57 -1.92
C VAL A 82 15.94 -66.75 -1.02
N GLY A 83 16.20 -67.91 -1.64
CA GLY A 83 16.58 -69.13 -0.92
C GLY A 83 17.84 -68.95 -0.05
N LYS A 84 18.09 -69.90 0.84
CA LYS A 84 19.29 -69.91 1.68
C LYS A 84 20.56 -70.02 0.82
N ILE A 85 21.61 -69.30 1.21
CA ILE A 85 22.88 -69.26 0.48
C ILE A 85 24.00 -69.96 1.26
N THR A 86 24.94 -70.55 0.52
CA THR A 86 26.22 -71.06 1.02
C THR A 86 27.32 -70.30 0.29
N LEU A 87 28.19 -69.61 1.03
CA LEU A 87 29.28 -68.84 0.43
C LEU A 87 30.47 -68.78 1.38
N SER A 88 31.67 -68.74 0.81
CA SER A 88 32.90 -68.42 1.55
C SER A 88 33.66 -67.35 0.79
N VAL A 89 33.95 -66.23 1.46
CA VAL A 89 34.69 -65.10 0.93
C VAL A 89 35.77 -64.70 1.92
N LYS A 90 36.96 -64.36 1.42
CA LYS A 90 38.08 -63.88 2.23
C LYS A 90 38.51 -62.53 1.69
N ARG A 91 38.52 -61.52 2.57
CA ARG A 91 38.93 -60.13 2.28
C ARG A 91 38.29 -59.57 1.00
N MET A 92 36.96 -59.61 0.91
CA MET A 92 36.18 -59.11 -0.24
C MET A 92 35.55 -57.74 0.08
N PRO A 93 35.63 -56.72 -0.80
CA PRO A 93 34.92 -55.46 -0.60
C PRO A 93 33.42 -55.67 -0.42
N VAL A 94 32.78 -54.95 0.49
CA VAL A 94 31.34 -55.12 0.80
C VAL A 94 30.45 -54.96 -0.44
N GLU A 95 30.74 -54.03 -1.35
CA GLU A 95 29.98 -53.87 -2.61
C GLU A 95 30.13 -55.07 -3.55
N ALA A 96 31.34 -55.62 -3.67
CA ALA A 96 31.59 -56.82 -4.46
C ALA A 96 30.91 -58.04 -3.84
N PHE A 97 30.87 -58.09 -2.51
CA PHE A 97 30.13 -59.09 -1.75
C PHE A 97 28.62 -58.99 -2.00
N LEU A 98 28.02 -57.80 -1.90
CA LEU A 98 26.60 -57.56 -2.21
C LEU A 98 26.26 -57.96 -3.63
N LYS A 99 27.09 -57.56 -4.61
CA LYS A 99 26.91 -57.94 -6.01
C LYS A 99 26.92 -59.45 -6.18
N LYS A 100 27.79 -60.17 -5.45
CA LYS A 100 27.90 -61.64 -5.52
C LYS A 100 26.68 -62.34 -4.92
N ILE A 101 26.17 -61.90 -3.77
CA ILE A 101 25.02 -62.55 -3.12
C ILE A 101 23.68 -62.22 -3.80
N LEU A 102 23.61 -61.10 -4.51
CA LEU A 102 22.41 -60.67 -5.24
C LEU A 102 22.42 -61.08 -6.72
N LEU A 103 23.56 -61.55 -7.26
CA LEU A 103 23.75 -61.85 -8.69
C LEU A 103 22.69 -62.80 -9.26
N SER A 104 22.28 -63.81 -8.48
CA SER A 104 21.29 -64.82 -8.87
C SER A 104 19.88 -64.51 -8.39
N THR A 105 19.59 -63.24 -8.06
CA THR A 105 18.31 -62.77 -7.54
C THR A 105 17.75 -61.64 -8.40
N GLU A 106 16.46 -61.33 -8.26
CA GLU A 106 15.85 -60.13 -8.89
C GLU A 106 16.08 -58.84 -8.08
N LEU A 107 16.96 -58.90 -7.08
CA LEU A 107 17.28 -57.79 -6.19
C LEU A 107 18.57 -57.12 -6.63
N THR A 108 18.59 -55.80 -6.50
CA THR A 108 19.78 -54.96 -6.67
C THR A 108 19.95 -54.08 -5.42
N TYR A 109 21.02 -53.30 -5.35
CA TYR A 109 21.25 -52.37 -4.25
C TYR A 109 21.47 -50.95 -4.76
N ARG A 110 21.06 -49.96 -3.96
CA ARG A 110 21.49 -48.56 -4.10
C ARG A 110 22.27 -48.15 -2.86
N ARG A 111 23.46 -47.59 -3.05
CA ARG A 111 24.28 -47.05 -1.96
C ARG A 111 23.99 -45.57 -1.76
N SER A 112 23.87 -45.16 -0.51
CA SER A 112 23.85 -43.76 -0.09
C SER A 112 24.71 -43.65 1.18
N GLY A 113 25.93 -43.13 1.05
CA GLY A 113 26.92 -43.09 2.13
C GLY A 113 27.27 -44.50 2.64
N ASN A 114 27.11 -44.72 3.95
CA ASN A 114 27.33 -46.02 4.62
C ASN A 114 26.05 -46.88 4.67
N SER A 115 25.03 -46.61 3.85
CA SER A 115 23.80 -47.40 3.81
C SER A 115 23.52 -47.96 2.43
N PHE A 116 23.06 -49.21 2.39
CA PHE A 116 22.67 -49.94 1.19
C PHE A 116 21.18 -50.28 1.26
N ALA A 117 20.39 -49.75 0.34
CA ALA A 117 19.00 -50.15 0.17
C ALA A 117 18.93 -51.31 -0.84
N ILE A 118 18.57 -52.51 -0.39
CA ILE A 118 18.32 -53.66 -1.27
C ILE A 118 16.88 -53.58 -1.77
N ILE A 119 16.74 -53.43 -3.08
CA ILE A 119 15.46 -53.20 -3.74
C ILE A 119 15.30 -54.22 -4.87
N ARG A 120 14.07 -54.65 -5.13
CA ARG A 120 13.76 -55.36 -6.37
C ARG A 120 13.87 -54.37 -7.53
N GLU A 121 14.65 -54.70 -8.54
CA GLU A 121 14.66 -53.88 -9.75
C GLU A 121 13.31 -54.08 -10.44
N SER A 122 12.41 -53.09 -10.35
CA SER A 122 11.23 -53.10 -11.22
C SER A 122 11.78 -53.10 -12.64
N LYS A 123 11.37 -54.06 -13.48
CA LYS A 123 11.58 -53.95 -14.92
C LYS A 123 11.23 -52.52 -15.31
N LYS A 124 12.25 -51.71 -15.63
CA LYS A 124 12.01 -50.44 -16.28
C LYS A 124 11.26 -50.83 -17.54
N ASP A 125 9.99 -50.46 -17.61
CA ASP A 125 9.37 -50.23 -18.89
C ASP A 125 10.23 -49.17 -19.56
N ASN A 126 11.20 -49.63 -20.35
CA ASN A 126 11.64 -48.90 -21.52
C ASN A 126 10.41 -48.82 -22.43
N LYS A 127 9.46 -47.94 -22.10
CA LYS A 127 8.79 -47.22 -23.16
C LYS A 127 9.94 -46.58 -23.93
N LYS A 128 10.24 -47.15 -25.10
CA LYS A 128 10.89 -46.42 -26.18
C LYS A 128 10.30 -45.01 -26.16
N ASP A 129 11.14 -43.99 -26.23
CA ASP A 129 10.67 -42.65 -26.55
C ASP A 129 9.95 -42.78 -27.90
N ASP A 130 8.63 -43.01 -27.87
CA ASP A 130 7.87 -43.40 -29.05
C ASP A 130 7.91 -42.20 -29.98
N VAL A 131 8.67 -42.37 -31.05
CA VAL A 131 8.84 -41.39 -32.09
C VAL A 131 7.48 -41.27 -32.76
N ARG A 132 6.79 -40.17 -32.51
CA ARG A 132 5.43 -39.94 -32.98
C ARG A 132 5.34 -38.63 -33.74
N THR A 133 4.35 -38.56 -34.61
CA THR A 133 3.99 -37.31 -35.27
C THR A 133 3.10 -36.50 -34.35
N ILE A 134 3.47 -35.25 -34.12
CA ILE A 134 2.65 -34.29 -33.39
C ILE A 134 1.95 -33.42 -34.41
N SER A 135 0.63 -33.45 -34.38
CA SER A 135 -0.17 -32.50 -35.14
C SER A 135 -0.55 -31.31 -34.26
N GLY A 136 -0.86 -30.20 -34.87
CA GLY A 136 -1.25 -29.03 -34.11
C GLY A 136 -1.77 -27.93 -35.00
N ILE A 137 -2.16 -26.84 -34.37
CA ILE A 137 -2.57 -25.61 -35.05
C ILE A 137 -1.87 -24.43 -34.37
N VAL A 138 -1.37 -23.50 -35.18
CA VAL A 138 -0.84 -22.23 -34.70
C VAL A 138 -1.85 -21.14 -35.04
N THR A 139 -2.30 -20.43 -34.01
CA THR A 139 -3.28 -19.36 -34.09
C THR A 139 -2.75 -18.10 -33.43
N ASP A 140 -3.30 -16.96 -33.83
CA ASP A 140 -3.09 -15.69 -33.15
C ASP A 140 -3.74 -15.71 -31.75
N GLY A 141 -3.01 -15.28 -30.72
CA GLY A 141 -3.50 -15.29 -29.35
C GLY A 141 -4.61 -14.27 -29.04
N SER A 142 -4.79 -13.26 -29.88
CA SER A 142 -5.78 -12.18 -29.71
C SER A 142 -7.15 -12.51 -30.32
N ASP A 143 -7.20 -13.13 -31.50
CA ASP A 143 -8.44 -13.38 -32.25
C ASP A 143 -8.62 -14.83 -32.72
N ASN A 144 -7.69 -15.72 -32.38
CA ASN A 144 -7.66 -17.13 -32.78
C ASN A 144 -7.64 -17.37 -34.29
N THR A 145 -7.27 -16.38 -35.10
CA THR A 145 -7.08 -16.57 -36.54
C THR A 145 -5.91 -17.54 -36.81
N PRO A 146 -6.01 -18.43 -37.80
CA PRO A 146 -4.91 -19.33 -38.13
C PRO A 146 -3.69 -18.58 -38.68
N LEU A 147 -2.51 -18.85 -38.13
CA LEU A 147 -1.27 -18.26 -38.62
C LEU A 147 -0.67 -19.13 -39.72
N ILE A 148 -0.85 -18.68 -40.96
CA ILE A 148 -0.34 -19.32 -42.17
C ILE A 148 1.15 -19.00 -42.31
N GLY A 149 2.01 -20.01 -42.43
CA GLY A 149 3.45 -19.80 -42.61
C GLY A 149 4.28 -19.76 -41.32
N ALA A 150 3.70 -20.10 -40.16
CA ALA A 150 4.42 -20.19 -38.89
C ALA A 150 5.43 -21.35 -38.92
N SER A 151 6.66 -21.08 -38.52
CA SER A 151 7.73 -22.08 -38.45
C SER A 151 7.64 -22.82 -37.11
N VAL A 152 7.50 -24.15 -37.17
CA VAL A 152 7.43 -25.05 -36.01
C VAL A 152 8.58 -26.04 -36.11
N LYS A 153 9.55 -25.99 -35.20
CA LYS A 153 10.73 -26.87 -35.21
C LYS A 153 10.98 -27.56 -33.87
N ILE A 154 11.66 -28.70 -33.89
CA ILE A 154 12.14 -29.34 -32.64
C ILE A 154 13.43 -28.65 -32.21
N ARG A 155 13.44 -28.06 -31.01
CA ARG A 155 14.60 -27.36 -30.45
C ARG A 155 15.80 -28.31 -30.36
N GLY A 156 16.91 -27.96 -31.03
CA GLY A 156 18.14 -28.74 -31.07
C GLY A 156 18.19 -29.82 -32.16
N LYS A 157 17.18 -29.90 -33.04
CA LYS A 157 17.21 -30.71 -34.27
C LYS A 157 16.88 -29.83 -35.48
N ASP A 158 17.34 -30.23 -36.66
CA ASP A 158 16.98 -29.58 -37.95
C ASP A 158 15.63 -30.07 -38.51
N VAL A 159 14.78 -30.66 -37.66
CA VAL A 159 13.45 -31.15 -38.03
C VAL A 159 12.41 -30.06 -37.73
N GLY A 160 11.80 -29.50 -38.77
CA GLY A 160 10.78 -28.46 -38.66
C GLY A 160 9.82 -28.45 -39.84
N VAL A 161 8.64 -27.88 -39.64
CA VAL A 161 7.59 -27.71 -40.64
C VAL A 161 7.05 -26.29 -40.60
N ILE A 162 6.31 -25.92 -41.65
CA ILE A 162 5.60 -24.64 -41.76
C ILE A 162 4.10 -24.95 -41.70
N THR A 163 3.33 -24.09 -41.04
CA THR A 163 1.88 -24.24 -40.98
C THR A 163 1.20 -23.98 -42.33
N ASP A 164 0.11 -24.71 -42.60
CA ASP A 164 -0.70 -24.58 -43.80
C ASP A 164 -1.70 -23.40 -43.75
N LEU A 165 -2.60 -23.32 -44.74
CA LEU A 165 -3.64 -22.28 -44.86
C LEU A 165 -4.64 -22.26 -43.69
N ASP A 166 -4.81 -23.38 -42.99
CA ASP A 166 -5.65 -23.49 -41.80
C ASP A 166 -4.81 -23.33 -40.51
N GLY A 167 -3.55 -22.90 -40.62
CA GLY A 167 -2.60 -22.79 -39.51
C GLY A 167 -2.17 -24.14 -38.93
N LYS A 168 -2.49 -25.26 -39.57
CA LYS A 168 -2.19 -26.60 -39.06
C LYS A 168 -0.76 -26.99 -39.38
N PHE A 169 -0.14 -27.76 -38.50
CA PHE A 169 1.14 -28.38 -38.73
C PHE A 169 1.11 -29.87 -38.34
N SER A 170 2.03 -30.63 -38.92
CA SER A 170 2.26 -32.03 -38.59
C SER A 170 3.76 -32.28 -38.55
N LEU A 171 4.32 -32.38 -37.36
CA LEU A 171 5.75 -32.49 -37.14
C LEU A 171 6.12 -33.93 -36.75
N PRO A 172 6.83 -34.68 -37.63
CA PRO A 172 7.28 -36.02 -37.32
C PRO A 172 8.45 -35.99 -36.31
N GLU A 173 8.87 -37.16 -35.86
CA GLU A 173 10.06 -37.35 -35.02
C GLU A 173 10.07 -36.68 -33.64
N CYS A 174 8.88 -36.38 -33.12
CA CYS A 174 8.71 -35.87 -31.77
C CYS A 174 8.73 -37.01 -30.76
N THR A 175 9.43 -36.80 -29.66
CA THR A 175 9.36 -37.66 -28.47
C THR A 175 8.66 -36.90 -27.35
N ASN A 176 8.32 -37.58 -26.27
CA ASN A 176 7.78 -36.94 -25.06
C ASN A 176 8.74 -35.91 -24.42
N LYS A 177 10.03 -35.94 -24.77
CA LYS A 177 11.06 -34.98 -24.35
C LYS A 177 11.27 -33.83 -25.32
N SER A 178 10.70 -33.90 -26.53
CA SER A 178 10.85 -32.85 -27.53
C SER A 178 10.28 -31.52 -27.03
N ILE A 179 10.95 -30.43 -27.37
CA ILE A 179 10.47 -29.06 -27.17
C ILE A 179 10.29 -28.46 -28.56
N LEU A 180 9.08 -28.03 -28.88
CA LEU A 180 8.80 -27.30 -30.10
C LEU A 180 9.17 -25.83 -29.91
N GLU A 181 9.89 -25.26 -30.87
CA GLU A 181 10.10 -23.83 -31.01
C GLU A 181 9.22 -23.35 -32.16
N VAL A 182 8.26 -22.48 -31.86
CA VAL A 182 7.38 -21.86 -32.83
C VAL A 182 7.77 -20.40 -32.99
N SER A 183 7.93 -19.96 -34.23
CA SER A 183 8.28 -18.59 -34.56
C SER A 183 7.53 -18.12 -35.80
N TYR A 184 7.10 -16.86 -35.76
CA TYR A 184 6.41 -16.19 -36.86
C TYR A 184 6.78 -14.72 -36.84
N ILE A 185 6.87 -14.08 -38.01
CA ILE A 185 7.30 -12.68 -38.13
C ILE A 185 6.25 -11.80 -37.45
N GLY A 186 6.68 -10.92 -36.54
CA GLY A 186 5.78 -10.06 -35.75
C GLY A 186 5.20 -10.69 -34.47
N TYR A 187 5.71 -11.87 -34.06
CA TYR A 187 5.26 -12.57 -32.85
C TYR A 187 6.43 -13.06 -31.99
N ASP A 188 6.16 -13.17 -30.69
CA ASP A 188 7.10 -13.74 -29.72
C ASP A 188 7.38 -15.22 -30.01
N LYS A 189 8.65 -15.62 -29.94
CA LYS A 189 9.03 -17.03 -30.04
C LYS A 189 8.45 -17.84 -28.88
N ARG A 190 7.77 -18.94 -29.19
CA ARG A 190 7.16 -19.84 -28.19
C ARG A 190 7.90 -21.16 -28.10
N LEU A 191 8.21 -21.59 -26.87
CA LEU A 191 8.78 -22.90 -26.57
C LEU A 191 7.74 -23.79 -25.90
N LEU A 192 7.40 -24.91 -26.52
CA LEU A 192 6.32 -25.79 -26.11
C LEU A 192 6.83 -27.23 -25.91
N PRO A 193 6.83 -27.78 -24.69
CA PRO A 193 7.14 -29.19 -24.48
C PRO A 193 6.06 -30.09 -25.08
N VAL A 194 6.45 -31.15 -25.77
CA VAL A 194 5.51 -32.11 -26.37
C VAL A 194 4.83 -32.98 -25.30
N GLY A 195 5.57 -33.42 -24.26
CA GLY A 195 5.01 -34.22 -23.16
C GLY A 195 4.29 -35.48 -23.66
N ASP A 196 3.10 -35.78 -23.16
CA ASP A 196 2.25 -36.89 -23.64
C ASP A 196 1.20 -36.46 -24.68
N LEU A 197 1.23 -35.19 -25.11
CA LEU A 197 0.26 -34.62 -26.05
C LEU A 197 0.46 -35.18 -27.46
N GLY A 198 -0.62 -35.60 -28.12
CA GLY A 198 -0.63 -35.96 -29.56
C GLY A 198 -1.09 -34.82 -30.48
N PHE A 199 -1.74 -33.81 -29.90
CA PHE A 199 -2.17 -32.60 -30.60
C PHE A 199 -1.79 -31.37 -29.77
N ILE A 200 -1.21 -30.34 -30.39
CA ILE A 200 -0.76 -29.12 -29.72
C ILE A 200 -1.39 -27.89 -30.39
N GLU A 201 -2.17 -27.14 -29.61
CA GLU A 201 -2.62 -25.81 -30.01
C GLU A 201 -1.62 -24.77 -29.52
N VAL A 202 -1.16 -23.92 -30.45
CA VAL A 202 -0.13 -22.90 -30.22
C VAL A 202 -0.75 -21.53 -30.45
N LYS A 203 -0.89 -20.75 -29.37
CA LYS A 203 -1.29 -19.35 -29.46
C LYS A 203 -0.08 -18.45 -29.42
N MET A 204 0.16 -17.73 -30.51
CA MET A 204 1.28 -16.80 -30.63
C MET A 204 0.90 -15.44 -30.04
N GLY A 205 1.77 -14.86 -29.22
CA GLY A 205 1.60 -13.48 -28.74
C GLY A 205 2.27 -12.52 -29.72
N SER A 206 1.59 -11.47 -30.15
CA SER A 206 2.17 -10.48 -31.05
C SER A 206 3.28 -9.69 -30.34
N SER A 207 4.35 -9.38 -31.07
CA SER A 207 5.41 -8.47 -30.60
C SER A 207 5.06 -7.00 -30.87
N ASN A 208 3.93 -6.72 -31.53
CA ASN A 208 3.47 -5.36 -31.85
C ASN A 208 2.57 -4.81 -30.74
N GLU A 209 2.83 -3.58 -30.29
CA GLU A 209 1.98 -2.89 -29.30
C GLU A 209 0.52 -2.69 -29.78
N LEU A 210 0.28 -2.74 -31.10
CA LEU A 210 -1.06 -2.57 -31.69
C LEU A 210 -2.02 -3.73 -31.37
N GLU A 211 -1.47 -4.93 -31.18
CA GLU A 211 -2.21 -6.14 -30.82
C GLU A 211 -2.21 -6.41 -29.31
N GLU A 212 -1.61 -5.51 -28.51
CA GLU A 212 -1.66 -5.56 -27.06
C GLU A 212 -3.12 -5.45 -26.61
N VAL A 213 -3.52 -6.33 -25.70
CA VAL A 213 -4.86 -6.34 -25.12
C VAL A 213 -4.82 -5.69 -23.76
N ILE A 214 -5.67 -4.69 -23.56
CA ILE A 214 -5.84 -4.02 -22.27
C ILE A 214 -7.18 -4.40 -21.64
N VAL A 215 -7.22 -4.37 -20.31
CA VAL A 215 -8.43 -4.67 -19.55
C VAL A 215 -9.29 -3.41 -19.47
N VAL A 216 -10.54 -3.54 -19.90
CA VAL A 216 -11.50 -2.44 -20.09
C VAL A 216 -12.79 -2.76 -19.38
N GLY A 217 -12.84 -2.37 -18.12
CA GLY A 217 -13.91 -2.74 -17.22
C GLY A 217 -14.15 -4.25 -17.22
N ALA A 218 -15.41 -4.65 -17.45
CA ALA A 218 -15.89 -6.02 -17.48
C ALA A 218 -15.43 -6.89 -18.69
N GLY A 219 -14.27 -6.62 -19.27
CA GLY A 219 -13.74 -7.33 -20.44
C GLY A 219 -12.34 -6.85 -20.88
N THR A 220 -11.94 -7.25 -22.07
CA THR A 220 -10.63 -6.93 -22.66
C THR A 220 -10.78 -6.42 -24.09
N GLN A 221 -9.93 -5.49 -24.53
CA GLN A 221 -9.93 -4.95 -25.89
C GLN A 221 -8.52 -4.71 -26.41
N LYS A 222 -8.36 -4.74 -27.74
CA LYS A 222 -7.13 -4.32 -28.40
C LYS A 222 -6.86 -2.85 -28.08
N LYS A 223 -5.62 -2.51 -27.71
CA LYS A 223 -5.20 -1.15 -27.36
C LYS A 223 -5.57 -0.14 -28.44
N VAL A 224 -5.43 -0.52 -29.71
CA VAL A 224 -5.77 0.33 -30.86
C VAL A 224 -7.27 0.65 -30.99
N SER A 225 -8.18 -0.20 -30.49
CA SER A 225 -9.63 0.04 -30.60
C SER A 225 -10.23 0.82 -29.43
N VAL A 226 -9.46 1.05 -28.37
CA VAL A 226 -9.92 1.72 -27.14
C VAL A 226 -10.11 3.21 -27.39
N THR A 227 -11.33 3.70 -27.31
CA THR A 227 -11.66 5.12 -27.55
C THR A 227 -11.62 5.98 -26.29
N GLY A 228 -11.66 5.37 -25.11
CA GLY A 228 -11.58 6.06 -23.82
C GLY A 228 -10.15 6.26 -23.31
N SER A 229 -9.99 7.18 -22.35
CA SER A 229 -8.70 7.46 -21.71
C SER A 229 -8.39 6.45 -20.59
N ILE A 230 -7.43 5.56 -20.88
CA ILE A 230 -7.00 4.47 -19.99
C ILE A 230 -5.48 4.51 -19.83
N ALA A 231 -4.99 4.45 -18.60
CA ALA A 231 -3.57 4.32 -18.30
C ALA A 231 -3.30 2.93 -17.71
N THR A 232 -2.34 2.20 -18.28
CA THR A 232 -1.99 0.85 -17.82
C THR A 232 -0.52 0.76 -17.43
N VAL A 233 -0.23 0.05 -16.34
CA VAL A 233 1.13 -0.25 -15.88
C VAL A 233 1.22 -1.70 -15.42
N LYS A 234 2.35 -2.36 -15.65
CA LYS A 234 2.57 -3.74 -15.18
C LYS A 234 2.82 -3.76 -13.67
N GLY A 235 2.38 -4.83 -13.00
CA GLY A 235 2.54 -4.97 -11.54
C GLY A 235 3.99 -4.85 -11.08
N LEU A 236 4.92 -5.51 -11.79
CA LEU A 236 6.35 -5.49 -11.47
C LEU A 236 6.99 -4.09 -11.56
N GLU A 237 6.45 -3.17 -12.36
CA GLU A 237 6.97 -1.80 -12.43
C GLU A 237 6.63 -0.98 -11.18
N LEU A 238 5.68 -1.44 -10.37
CA LEU A 238 5.27 -0.82 -9.12
C LEU A 238 5.93 -1.46 -7.89
N ARG A 239 6.76 -2.49 -8.09
CA ARG A 239 7.54 -3.12 -7.02
C ARG A 239 8.47 -2.10 -6.37
N ALA A 240 8.47 -2.08 -5.04
CA ALA A 240 9.42 -1.34 -4.23
C ALA A 240 9.60 -2.07 -2.90
N PRO A 241 10.71 -1.85 -2.18
CA PRO A 241 10.92 -2.39 -0.84
C PRO A 241 10.01 -1.80 0.26
N SER A 242 9.06 -0.92 -0.10
CA SER A 242 8.07 -0.34 0.81
C SER A 242 6.89 -1.29 1.07
N SER A 243 6.27 -1.20 2.25
CA SER A 243 5.07 -1.98 2.64
C SER A 243 3.77 -1.49 2.00
N SER A 244 3.76 -0.28 1.44
CA SER A 244 2.63 0.26 0.68
C SER A 244 2.91 0.25 -0.82
N LEU A 245 2.02 -0.42 -1.58
CA LEU A 245 2.04 -0.46 -3.04
C LEU A 245 1.46 0.83 -3.66
N THR A 246 0.40 1.37 -3.05
CA THR A 246 -0.29 2.59 -3.45
C THR A 246 0.64 3.81 -3.46
N SER A 247 1.58 3.90 -2.53
CA SER A 247 2.60 4.96 -2.50
C SER A 247 3.48 5.02 -3.75
N ASN A 248 3.58 3.92 -4.51
CA ASN A 248 4.42 3.81 -5.71
C ASN A 248 3.69 4.20 -6.99
N PHE A 249 2.41 4.55 -6.95
CA PHE A 249 1.67 5.04 -8.13
C PHE A 249 2.09 6.45 -8.53
N ALA A 250 2.53 7.25 -7.56
CA ALA A 250 2.93 8.65 -7.74
C ALA A 250 3.96 8.81 -8.87
N GLY A 251 3.58 9.48 -9.95
CA GLY A 251 4.44 9.74 -11.11
C GLY A 251 4.64 8.56 -12.07
N LYS A 252 4.26 7.32 -11.72
CA LYS A 252 4.34 6.16 -12.64
C LYS A 252 3.12 6.05 -13.56
N LEU A 253 2.00 6.63 -13.15
CA LEU A 253 0.75 6.67 -13.90
C LEU A 253 0.33 8.12 -14.15
N ALA A 254 0.12 8.49 -15.42
CA ALA A 254 -0.45 9.78 -15.77
C ALA A 254 -1.93 9.85 -15.34
N GLY A 255 -2.36 11.01 -14.84
CA GLY A 255 -3.71 11.22 -14.31
C GLY A 255 -3.93 10.75 -12.87
N VAL A 256 -2.90 10.23 -12.19
CA VAL A 256 -2.98 9.85 -10.76
C VAL A 256 -2.27 10.88 -9.90
N ILE A 257 -2.94 11.31 -8.82
CA ILE A 257 -2.38 12.12 -7.75
C ILE A 257 -2.39 11.28 -6.48
N SER A 258 -1.22 10.88 -6.01
CA SER A 258 -1.06 10.18 -4.72
C SER A 258 -0.63 11.16 -3.63
N SER A 259 -1.15 10.96 -2.41
CA SER A 259 -0.80 11.72 -1.21
C SER A 259 -0.45 10.75 -0.09
N THR A 260 0.78 10.83 0.40
CA THR A 260 1.26 10.01 1.52
C THR A 260 1.32 10.86 2.78
N THR A 261 0.65 10.40 3.84
CA THR A 261 0.47 11.16 5.10
C THR A 261 1.23 10.56 6.28
N SER A 262 1.81 9.37 6.13
CA SER A 262 2.63 8.69 7.13
C SER A 262 3.63 7.74 6.46
N GLY A 263 4.78 7.53 7.08
CA GLY A 263 5.74 6.48 6.73
C GLY A 263 5.64 5.23 7.62
N GLU A 264 4.60 5.13 8.44
CA GLU A 264 4.40 4.01 9.36
C GLU A 264 4.22 2.69 8.58
N PRO A 265 4.84 1.57 9.01
CA PRO A 265 4.57 0.26 8.46
C PRO A 265 3.06 -0.05 8.41
N GLY A 266 2.58 -0.52 7.26
CA GLY A 266 1.15 -0.83 7.07
C GLY A 266 0.24 0.39 6.80
N SER A 267 0.78 1.61 6.78
CA SER A 267 0.02 2.80 6.38
C SER A 267 -0.32 2.78 4.88
N VAL A 268 -1.49 3.32 4.53
CA VAL A 268 -2.02 3.33 3.16
C VAL A 268 -1.97 4.74 2.60
N SER A 269 -1.54 4.92 1.35
CA SER A 269 -1.59 6.21 0.67
C SER A 269 -2.95 6.45 0.02
N GLU A 270 -3.46 7.68 0.12
CA GLU A 270 -4.63 8.08 -0.65
C GLU A 270 -4.24 8.43 -2.08
N PHE A 271 -5.11 8.12 -3.04
CA PHE A 271 -4.89 8.52 -4.42
C PHE A 271 -6.18 8.96 -5.11
N TYR A 272 -6.02 9.87 -6.06
CA TYR A 272 -7.08 10.54 -6.78
C TYR A 272 -6.82 10.42 -8.29
N ILE A 273 -7.85 10.11 -9.08
CA ILE A 273 -7.77 10.15 -10.54
C ILE A 273 -8.23 11.53 -10.99
N ARG A 274 -7.38 12.26 -11.72
CA ARG A 274 -7.62 13.64 -12.19
C ARG A 274 -7.85 14.64 -11.05
N GLY A 275 -7.35 14.35 -9.86
CA GLY A 275 -7.50 15.20 -8.67
C GLY A 275 -8.89 15.13 -8.03
N VAL A 276 -9.17 16.05 -7.11
CA VAL A 276 -10.42 16.03 -6.33
C VAL A 276 -11.54 16.75 -7.08
N GLY A 277 -12.62 16.02 -7.39
CA GLY A 277 -13.78 16.51 -8.14
C GLY A 277 -15.08 16.68 -7.32
N THR A 278 -15.06 16.46 -6.01
CA THR A 278 -16.22 16.64 -5.11
C THR A 278 -15.76 17.16 -3.74
N PHE A 279 -16.69 17.77 -3.00
CA PHE A 279 -16.48 18.21 -1.61
C PHE A 279 -17.52 17.64 -0.64
N GLY A 280 -18.51 16.89 -1.16
CA GLY A 280 -19.62 16.37 -0.36
C GLY A 280 -19.50 14.87 -0.10
N GLY A 281 -18.97 14.10 -1.05
CA GLY A 281 -18.88 12.65 -0.96
C GLY A 281 -17.49 12.07 -1.19
N ARG A 282 -17.42 10.76 -1.43
CA ARG A 282 -16.16 10.04 -1.70
C ARG A 282 -15.46 10.67 -2.91
N ALA A 283 -14.19 11.04 -2.75
CA ALA A 283 -13.33 11.54 -3.82
C ALA A 283 -12.35 10.48 -4.37
N THR A 284 -12.15 9.37 -3.65
CA THR A 284 -11.27 8.27 -4.09
C THR A 284 -11.95 7.37 -5.14
N PRO A 285 -11.17 6.71 -6.01
CA PRO A 285 -11.70 5.86 -7.07
C PRO A 285 -12.21 4.50 -6.57
N LEU A 286 -12.98 3.82 -7.41
CA LEU A 286 -13.36 2.42 -7.18
C LEU A 286 -12.18 1.50 -7.55
N ILE A 287 -11.79 0.59 -6.66
CA ILE A 287 -10.70 -0.37 -6.90
C ILE A 287 -11.31 -1.76 -7.10
N LEU A 288 -11.03 -2.40 -8.23
CA LEU A 288 -11.51 -3.73 -8.59
C LEU A 288 -10.32 -4.67 -8.84
N MET A 289 -10.26 -5.79 -8.14
CA MET A 289 -9.36 -6.90 -8.43
C MET A 289 -10.13 -8.03 -9.08
N ASP A 290 -9.78 -8.38 -10.32
CA ASP A 290 -10.47 -9.39 -11.13
C ASP A 290 -12.00 -9.20 -11.20
N ASP A 291 -12.43 -7.94 -11.39
CA ASP A 291 -13.81 -7.46 -11.40
C ASP A 291 -14.51 -7.37 -10.03
N VAL A 292 -13.80 -7.60 -8.93
CA VAL A 292 -14.35 -7.57 -7.56
C VAL A 292 -13.82 -6.39 -6.78
N GLU A 293 -14.69 -5.67 -6.07
CA GLU A 293 -14.28 -4.53 -5.24
C GLU A 293 -13.37 -4.92 -4.08
N ILE A 294 -12.25 -4.22 -3.96
CA ILE A 294 -11.34 -4.29 -2.82
C ILE A 294 -11.08 -2.91 -2.24
N SER A 295 -10.61 -2.85 -1.00
CA SER A 295 -10.16 -1.60 -0.38
C SER A 295 -8.70 -1.29 -0.77
N ALA A 296 -8.26 -0.05 -0.57
CA ALA A 296 -6.85 0.32 -0.73
C ALA A 296 -5.93 -0.44 0.24
N GLY A 297 -6.43 -0.77 1.45
CA GLY A 297 -5.69 -1.60 2.41
C GLY A 297 -5.55 -3.06 1.98
N ASP A 298 -6.58 -3.63 1.35
CA ASP A 298 -6.47 -4.97 0.75
C ASP A 298 -5.43 -4.99 -0.39
N LEU A 299 -5.36 -3.88 -1.16
CA LEU A 299 -4.42 -3.71 -2.27
C LEU A 299 -2.97 -3.63 -1.80
N ASP A 300 -2.67 -2.81 -0.79
CA ASP A 300 -1.30 -2.64 -0.29
C ASP A 300 -0.68 -3.94 0.25
N ARG A 301 -1.54 -4.91 0.62
CA ARG A 301 -1.11 -6.22 1.08
C ARG A 301 -0.88 -7.22 -0.05
N ILE A 302 -1.32 -6.94 -1.28
CA ILE A 302 -1.15 -7.87 -2.41
C ILE A 302 0.27 -7.69 -3.00
N PRO A 303 1.05 -8.77 -3.17
CA PRO A 303 2.34 -8.69 -3.83
C PRO A 303 2.22 -8.18 -5.26
N ALA A 304 3.08 -7.24 -5.64
CA ALA A 304 3.25 -6.79 -7.01
C ALA A 304 3.56 -7.95 -7.97
N GLU A 305 4.24 -9.00 -7.48
CA GLU A 305 4.56 -10.23 -8.23
C GLU A 305 3.33 -11.05 -8.63
N SER A 306 2.24 -10.94 -7.88
CA SER A 306 0.95 -11.61 -8.19
C SER A 306 0.05 -10.77 -9.08
N ILE A 307 0.42 -9.52 -9.34
CA ILE A 307 -0.32 -8.60 -10.21
C ILE A 307 0.28 -8.64 -11.60
N GLU A 308 -0.58 -8.86 -12.59
CA GLU A 308 -0.21 -8.78 -14.01
C GLU A 308 -0.17 -7.31 -14.44
N SER A 309 -1.27 -6.59 -14.19
CA SER A 309 -1.40 -5.19 -14.58
C SER A 309 -2.38 -4.40 -13.71
N PHE A 310 -2.14 -3.10 -13.67
CA PHE A 310 -3.05 -2.07 -13.19
C PHE A 310 -3.56 -1.28 -14.38
N SER A 311 -4.87 -1.11 -14.51
CA SER A 311 -5.48 -0.27 -15.55
C SER A 311 -6.40 0.76 -14.91
N ILE A 312 -6.20 2.03 -15.23
CA ILE A 312 -6.94 3.16 -14.66
C ILE A 312 -7.85 3.73 -15.72
N LEU A 313 -9.16 3.65 -15.46
CA LEU A 313 -10.23 4.19 -16.28
C LEU A 313 -10.53 5.63 -15.81
N LYS A 314 -10.21 6.61 -16.65
CA LYS A 314 -10.23 8.03 -16.25
C LYS A 314 -11.50 8.77 -16.70
N ASP A 315 -12.02 8.43 -17.87
CA ASP A 315 -13.15 9.13 -18.50
C ASP A 315 -14.51 8.42 -18.32
N ALA A 316 -15.59 9.07 -18.79
CA ALA A 316 -16.94 8.51 -18.67
C ALA A 316 -17.17 7.29 -19.57
N SER A 317 -16.62 7.25 -20.79
CA SER A 317 -16.76 6.06 -21.66
C SER A 317 -16.19 4.83 -20.97
N ALA A 318 -15.02 4.92 -20.35
CA ALA A 318 -14.40 3.78 -19.68
C ALA A 318 -15.10 3.41 -18.36
N THR A 319 -15.68 4.37 -17.64
CA THR A 319 -16.21 4.15 -16.27
C THR A 319 -17.73 3.95 -16.21
N ALA A 320 -18.48 4.30 -17.25
CA ALA A 320 -19.95 4.22 -17.28
C ALA A 320 -20.51 2.82 -17.01
N ILE A 321 -19.75 1.76 -17.31
CA ILE A 321 -20.13 0.37 -17.02
C ILE A 321 -20.32 0.15 -15.50
N TYR A 322 -19.53 0.85 -14.69
CA TYR A 322 -19.62 0.84 -13.22
C TYR A 322 -20.54 1.96 -12.68
N GLY A 323 -21.06 2.80 -13.57
CA GLY A 323 -22.05 3.86 -13.39
C GLY A 323 -22.02 4.59 -12.05
N ALA A 324 -22.80 4.10 -11.09
CA ALA A 324 -23.00 4.67 -9.75
C ALA A 324 -21.72 4.93 -8.94
N ARG A 325 -20.59 4.32 -9.32
CA ARG A 325 -19.32 4.44 -8.59
C ARG A 325 -18.14 4.77 -9.49
N GLY A 326 -18.41 5.16 -10.73
CA GLY A 326 -17.41 5.52 -11.74
C GLY A 326 -17.01 7.00 -11.76
N ALA A 327 -17.71 7.86 -11.02
CA ALA A 327 -17.49 9.31 -11.10
C ALA A 327 -16.06 9.76 -10.74
N ASN A 328 -15.38 9.07 -9.83
CA ASN A 328 -13.98 9.37 -9.46
C ASN A 328 -12.95 8.54 -10.23
N GLY A 329 -13.37 7.83 -11.28
CA GLY A 329 -12.53 6.86 -11.99
C GLY A 329 -12.53 5.47 -11.34
N VAL A 330 -11.99 4.50 -12.07
CA VAL A 330 -11.94 3.09 -11.64
C VAL A 330 -10.53 2.53 -11.87
N MET A 331 -9.97 1.85 -10.88
CA MET A 331 -8.71 1.12 -10.97
C MET A 331 -9.01 -0.38 -11.06
N LEU A 332 -8.60 -1.00 -12.15
CA LEU A 332 -8.68 -2.43 -12.38
C LEU A 332 -7.32 -3.06 -12.12
N ILE A 333 -7.32 -4.13 -11.33
CA ILE A 333 -6.15 -4.93 -11.00
C ILE A 333 -6.42 -6.31 -11.56
N THR A 334 -5.53 -6.76 -12.44
CA THR A 334 -5.59 -8.12 -12.99
C THR A 334 -4.53 -8.95 -12.31
N THR A 335 -4.93 -10.05 -11.69
CA THR A 335 -3.98 -10.98 -11.07
C THR A 335 -3.41 -11.95 -12.11
N LYS A 336 -2.21 -12.46 -11.86
CA LYS A 336 -1.55 -13.42 -12.74
C LYS A 336 -2.33 -14.73 -12.86
N LYS A 337 -2.32 -15.31 -14.05
CA LYS A 337 -3.01 -16.57 -14.36
C LYS A 337 -2.00 -17.61 -14.83
N GLY A 338 -2.38 -18.88 -14.74
CA GLY A 338 -1.57 -19.95 -15.31
C GLY A 338 -1.48 -19.83 -16.84
N MET A 339 -0.42 -20.38 -17.42
CA MET A 339 -0.21 -20.37 -18.86
C MET A 339 -0.48 -21.75 -19.46
N GLU A 340 -1.27 -21.81 -20.53
CA GLU A 340 -1.61 -23.07 -21.21
C GLU A 340 -0.39 -23.72 -21.84
N ASN A 341 -0.31 -25.05 -21.73
CA ASN A 341 0.74 -25.89 -22.30
C ASN A 341 2.16 -25.46 -21.88
N THR A 342 2.31 -24.98 -20.65
CA THR A 342 3.60 -24.58 -20.08
C THR A 342 4.01 -25.48 -18.92
N ARG A 343 5.33 -25.72 -18.78
CA ARG A 343 5.87 -26.36 -17.57
C ARG A 343 5.62 -25.46 -16.38
N THR A 344 5.40 -26.09 -15.24
CA THR A 344 5.40 -25.43 -13.95
C THR A 344 6.69 -24.62 -13.80
N ARG A 345 6.55 -23.31 -13.64
CA ARG A 345 7.62 -22.39 -13.26
C ARG A 345 7.43 -22.06 -11.79
N ILE A 346 8.46 -22.27 -10.99
CA ILE A 346 8.45 -21.90 -9.57
C ILE A 346 9.39 -20.71 -9.41
N ASN A 347 8.88 -19.61 -8.86
CA ASN A 347 9.68 -18.46 -8.49
C ASN A 347 9.73 -18.33 -6.97
N VAL A 348 10.93 -18.20 -6.42
CA VAL A 348 11.15 -17.94 -5.00
C VAL A 348 11.90 -16.62 -4.88
N THR A 349 11.34 -15.67 -4.14
CA THR A 349 11.95 -14.37 -3.89
C THR A 349 12.14 -14.20 -2.40
N VAL A 350 13.33 -13.81 -1.98
CA VAL A 350 13.66 -13.46 -0.60
C VAL A 350 14.32 -12.09 -0.60
N GLU A 351 13.87 -11.22 0.30
CA GLU A 351 14.29 -9.83 0.40
C GLU A 351 14.54 -9.45 1.85
N ASN A 352 15.57 -8.62 2.06
CA ASN A 352 15.87 -8.00 3.34
C ASN A 352 16.14 -6.51 3.10
N SER A 353 15.31 -5.68 3.72
CA SER A 353 15.30 -4.23 3.58
C SER A 353 15.81 -3.58 4.86
N PHE A 354 16.84 -2.76 4.74
CA PHE A 354 17.36 -1.89 5.79
C PHE A 354 16.73 -0.52 5.62
N VAL A 355 16.14 -0.02 6.69
CA VAL A 355 15.24 1.12 6.61
C VAL A 355 15.62 2.18 7.65
N LYS A 356 15.66 3.45 7.24
CA LYS A 356 16.06 4.60 8.07
C LYS A 356 15.13 5.80 7.81
N PRO A 357 14.79 6.64 8.82
CA PRO A 357 14.08 7.90 8.60
C PRO A 357 14.79 8.82 7.61
N MET A 358 14.06 9.37 6.64
CA MET A 358 14.61 10.25 5.61
C MET A 358 15.01 11.63 6.15
N ASN A 359 14.03 12.36 6.70
CA ASN A 359 14.18 13.65 7.37
C ASN A 359 13.48 13.55 8.72
N ARG A 360 14.08 14.10 9.78
CA ARG A 360 13.49 14.19 11.12
C ARG A 360 13.53 15.64 11.59
N VAL A 361 12.62 15.99 12.50
CA VAL A 361 12.68 17.27 13.20
C VAL A 361 13.90 17.25 14.14
N GLU A 362 14.71 18.31 14.09
CA GLU A 362 15.83 18.49 15.00
C GLU A 362 15.43 19.40 16.17
N TYR A 363 15.86 19.02 17.37
CA TYR A 363 15.64 19.78 18.61
C TYR A 363 16.98 20.26 19.18
N VAL A 364 16.97 21.33 19.96
CA VAL A 364 18.17 21.80 20.65
C VAL A 364 18.45 21.01 21.93
N ASP A 365 19.65 21.18 22.49
CA ASP A 365 19.98 20.66 23.81
C ASP A 365 19.33 21.48 24.94
N GLY A 366 19.32 20.90 26.14
CA GLY A 366 18.76 21.49 27.35
C GLY A 366 19.35 22.86 27.72
N PRO A 367 20.69 23.06 27.73
CA PRO A 367 21.29 24.35 28.04
C PRO A 367 20.87 25.46 27.05
N THR A 368 20.82 25.17 25.75
CA THR A 368 20.32 26.13 24.75
C THR A 368 18.85 26.45 24.98
N TRP A 369 18.04 25.43 25.29
CA TRP A 369 16.63 25.60 25.66
C TRP A 369 16.46 26.55 26.86
N MET A 370 17.22 26.33 27.94
CA MET A 370 17.16 27.18 29.16
C MET A 370 17.54 28.63 28.89
N ASN A 371 18.62 28.85 28.12
CA ASN A 371 19.06 30.19 27.73
C ASN A 371 17.97 30.93 26.96
N LEU A 372 17.37 30.29 25.96
CA LEU A 372 16.34 30.90 25.13
C LEU A 372 15.02 31.10 25.89
N TYR A 373 14.70 30.26 26.87
CA TYR A 373 13.57 30.49 27.75
C TYR A 373 13.77 31.76 28.60
N ASN A 374 14.95 31.91 29.23
CA ASN A 374 15.28 33.09 30.01
C ASN A 374 15.25 34.36 29.15
N GLU A 375 15.78 34.29 27.93
CA GLU A 375 15.69 35.40 26.97
C GLU A 375 14.23 35.71 26.61
N ALA A 376 13.42 34.71 26.28
CA ALA A 376 12.00 34.90 25.96
C ALA A 376 11.22 35.56 27.12
N LEU A 377 11.52 35.18 28.36
CA LEU A 377 10.89 35.74 29.56
C LEU A 377 11.29 37.21 29.77
N THR A 378 12.59 37.48 29.78
CA THR A 378 13.16 38.81 30.09
C THR A 378 12.91 39.83 28.98
N THR A 379 12.89 39.41 27.71
CA THR A 379 12.58 40.32 26.58
C THR A 379 11.10 40.70 26.51
N ARG A 380 10.18 39.87 27.02
CA ARG A 380 8.75 40.20 27.14
C ARG A 380 8.42 40.93 28.43
N THR A 381 9.17 40.65 29.50
CA THR A 381 8.99 41.22 30.82
C THR A 381 10.36 41.57 31.40
N PRO A 382 10.92 42.78 31.11
CA PRO A 382 12.28 43.16 31.54
C PRO A 382 12.54 43.11 33.04
N SER A 383 11.47 43.20 33.86
CA SER A 383 11.55 43.08 35.31
C SER A 383 11.43 41.64 35.84
N ALA A 384 11.24 40.65 34.97
CA ALA A 384 11.11 39.26 35.39
C ALA A 384 12.47 38.67 35.76
N THR A 385 12.51 37.92 36.86
CA THR A 385 13.68 37.12 37.22
C THR A 385 13.80 35.94 36.25
N PRO A 386 14.99 35.67 35.68
CA PRO A 386 15.24 34.46 34.89
C PRO A 386 14.78 33.20 35.62
N LYS A 387 14.18 32.25 34.90
CA LYS A 387 13.69 30.98 35.46
C LYS A 387 14.84 30.06 35.85
N TYR A 388 15.92 30.06 35.06
CA TYR A 388 17.12 29.24 35.28
C TYR A 388 18.31 30.14 35.62
N SER A 389 19.10 29.79 36.64
CA SER A 389 20.36 30.50 36.94
C SER A 389 21.50 30.01 36.03
N ASP A 390 22.54 30.84 35.86
CA ASP A 390 23.74 30.47 35.07
C ASP A 390 24.39 29.19 35.60
N GLU A 391 24.37 29.01 36.92
CA GLU A 391 24.88 27.81 37.58
C GLU A 391 24.10 26.56 37.16
N VAL A 392 22.75 26.61 37.17
CA VAL A 392 21.90 25.47 36.74
C VAL A 392 22.11 25.14 35.26
N ILE A 393 22.27 26.17 34.43
CA ILE A 393 22.55 26.01 33.00
C ILE A 393 23.89 25.30 32.79
N GLU A 394 24.92 25.69 33.54
CA GLU A 394 26.25 25.10 33.45
C GLU A 394 26.30 23.68 34.05
N TYR A 395 25.54 23.40 35.12
CA TYR A 395 25.37 22.05 35.65
C TYR A 395 24.71 21.11 34.64
N THR A 396 23.65 21.58 33.98
CA THR A 396 22.97 20.83 32.90
C THR A 396 23.92 20.60 31.72
N ARG A 397 24.73 21.60 31.36
CA ARG A 397 25.71 21.50 30.26
C ARG A 397 26.82 20.50 30.55
N ASN A 398 27.32 20.46 31.77
CA ASN A 398 28.40 19.57 32.19
C ASN A 398 27.91 18.19 32.65
N GLY A 399 26.59 17.95 32.65
CA GLY A 399 26.01 16.67 33.08
C GLY A 399 26.18 16.40 34.57
N ILE A 400 26.28 17.44 35.39
CA ILE A 400 26.34 17.31 36.85
C ILE A 400 24.94 16.92 37.34
N ASN A 401 24.85 15.84 38.11
CA ASN A 401 23.58 15.30 38.65
C ASN A 401 22.42 15.32 37.62
N PRO A 402 22.47 14.47 36.57
CA PRO A 402 21.51 14.51 35.46
C PRO A 402 20.06 14.17 35.87
N TYR A 403 19.84 13.69 37.09
CA TYR A 403 18.52 13.44 37.66
C TYR A 403 17.88 14.71 38.22
N VAL A 404 18.70 15.68 38.66
CA VAL A 404 18.29 17.01 39.13
C VAL A 404 18.35 18.03 38.00
N TYR A 405 19.39 17.97 37.16
CA TYR A 405 19.62 18.88 36.02
C TYR A 405 19.58 18.11 34.69
N PRO A 406 18.41 17.62 34.27
CA PRO A 406 18.28 16.75 33.11
C PRO A 406 18.53 17.49 31.80
N ASN A 407 19.11 16.76 30.84
CA ASN A 407 19.28 17.17 29.45
C ASN A 407 18.87 16.00 28.54
N VAL A 408 17.56 15.83 28.35
CA VAL A 408 17.00 14.64 27.70
C VAL A 408 16.81 14.88 26.21
N ASP A 409 17.56 14.15 25.37
CA ASP A 409 17.23 13.97 23.96
C ASP A 409 16.10 12.95 23.82
N TRP A 410 14.85 13.43 23.92
CA TRP A 410 13.66 12.59 23.81
C TRP A 410 13.58 11.83 22.49
N TYR A 411 14.03 12.43 21.37
CA TYR A 411 13.99 11.75 20.07
C TYR A 411 15.00 10.61 20.03
N GLY A 412 16.25 10.89 20.41
CA GLY A 412 17.33 9.90 20.44
C GLY A 412 17.07 8.75 21.43
N LEU A 413 16.34 9.01 22.51
CA LEU A 413 15.96 8.00 23.49
C LEU A 413 14.85 7.06 23.00
N MET A 414 13.87 7.59 22.26
CA MET A 414 12.64 6.85 21.93
C MET A 414 12.69 6.14 20.58
N PHE A 415 13.60 6.54 19.68
CA PHE A 415 13.61 6.05 18.31
C PHE A 415 14.97 5.50 17.88
N LYS A 416 14.94 4.33 17.23
CA LYS A 416 16.08 3.69 16.58
C LYS A 416 16.52 4.47 15.34
N ASP A 417 17.82 4.43 15.06
CA ASP A 417 18.39 5.01 13.83
C ASP A 417 18.02 4.21 12.56
N PHE A 418 17.76 2.91 12.68
CA PHE A 418 17.33 2.05 11.58
C PHE A 418 16.51 0.84 12.06
N ASN A 419 15.76 0.25 11.15
CA ASN A 419 14.99 -0.98 11.33
C ASN A 419 15.16 -1.92 10.12
N MET A 420 14.69 -3.16 10.24
CA MET A 420 14.82 -4.19 9.20
C MET A 420 13.46 -4.80 8.87
N ASN A 421 13.16 -4.92 7.58
CA ASN A 421 11.95 -5.55 7.07
C ASN A 421 12.32 -6.72 6.17
N GLN A 422 11.49 -7.78 6.16
CA GLN A 422 11.78 -9.03 5.48
C GLN A 422 10.59 -9.47 4.65
N ARG A 423 10.85 -10.00 3.45
CA ARG A 423 9.81 -10.57 2.58
C ARG A 423 10.27 -11.89 2.01
N ALA A 424 9.34 -12.84 1.96
CA ALA A 424 9.53 -14.11 1.29
C ALA A 424 8.28 -14.40 0.45
N ASN A 425 8.47 -14.58 -0.86
CA ASN A 425 7.42 -14.92 -1.80
C ASN A 425 7.77 -16.21 -2.52
N ILE A 426 6.84 -17.16 -2.55
CA ILE A 426 6.93 -18.37 -3.37
C ILE A 426 5.70 -18.37 -4.26
N ASN A 427 5.90 -18.38 -5.57
CA ASN A 427 4.82 -18.54 -6.52
C ASN A 427 5.12 -19.63 -7.54
N MET A 428 4.05 -20.23 -8.03
CA MET A 428 4.06 -21.34 -8.95
C MET A 428 3.00 -21.10 -10.01
N GLN A 429 3.39 -21.16 -11.27
CA GLN A 429 2.47 -21.00 -12.40
C GLN A 429 2.71 -22.05 -13.48
N GLY A 430 1.64 -22.51 -14.12
CA GLY A 430 1.72 -23.46 -15.21
C GLY A 430 0.35 -23.97 -15.62
N GLY A 431 0.32 -24.94 -16.52
CA GLY A 431 -0.94 -25.52 -16.96
C GLY A 431 -0.84 -26.38 -18.21
N GLY A 432 -1.79 -27.30 -18.35
CA GLY A 432 -2.07 -28.00 -19.60
C GLY A 432 -3.18 -27.29 -20.39
N SER A 433 -3.69 -27.95 -21.43
CA SER A 433 -4.77 -27.41 -22.28
C SER A 433 -6.13 -27.29 -21.58
N LYS A 434 -6.37 -28.10 -20.55
CA LYS A 434 -7.63 -28.10 -19.78
C LYS A 434 -7.57 -27.33 -18.47
N VAL A 435 -6.45 -27.33 -17.78
CA VAL A 435 -6.30 -26.71 -16.45
C VAL A 435 -5.06 -25.85 -16.44
N THR A 436 -5.23 -24.59 -16.05
CA THR A 436 -4.13 -23.66 -15.76
C THR A 436 -4.23 -23.17 -14.33
N TYR A 437 -3.10 -22.94 -13.69
CA TYR A 437 -3.05 -22.50 -12.31
C TYR A 437 -1.95 -21.47 -12.08
N TYR A 438 -2.23 -20.56 -11.16
CA TYR A 438 -1.28 -19.70 -10.48
C TYR A 438 -1.52 -19.86 -8.97
N MET A 439 -0.46 -20.14 -8.22
CA MET A 439 -0.50 -20.27 -6.76
C MET A 439 0.64 -19.46 -6.17
N GLY A 440 0.37 -18.69 -5.13
CA GLY A 440 1.35 -17.85 -4.46
C GLY A 440 1.15 -17.84 -2.97
N ILE A 441 2.24 -17.87 -2.22
CA ILE A 441 2.30 -17.58 -0.80
C ILE A 441 3.33 -16.47 -0.57
N GLN A 442 2.98 -15.48 0.24
CA GLN A 442 3.89 -14.45 0.68
C GLN A 442 3.82 -14.28 2.19
N ALA A 443 4.98 -14.09 2.82
CA ALA A 443 5.11 -13.62 4.18
C ALA A 443 5.88 -12.29 4.15
N ASN A 444 5.31 -11.26 4.76
CA ASN A 444 5.94 -9.95 4.97
C ASN A 444 6.06 -9.71 6.47
N HIS A 445 7.22 -9.22 6.90
CA HIS A 445 7.50 -8.81 8.27
C HIS A 445 8.06 -7.39 8.25
N ASP A 446 7.30 -6.44 8.77
CA ASP A 446 7.70 -5.04 8.88
C ASP A 446 7.85 -4.65 10.36
N THR A 447 8.88 -3.88 10.69
CA THR A 447 9.17 -3.43 12.06
C THR A 447 9.16 -1.91 12.18
N GLY A 448 8.93 -1.39 13.38
CA GLY A 448 8.94 0.04 13.67
C GLY A 448 10.27 0.60 14.17
N LEU A 449 10.30 1.93 14.33
CA LEU A 449 11.42 2.70 14.83
C LEU A 449 11.42 2.86 16.35
N LEU A 450 10.41 2.41 17.10
CA LEU A 450 10.39 2.62 18.56
C LEU A 450 11.51 1.79 19.23
N ASP A 451 12.27 2.45 20.10
CA ASP A 451 13.33 1.83 20.90
C ASP A 451 12.84 1.45 22.28
N VAL A 452 12.02 0.41 22.32
CA VAL A 452 11.46 -0.12 23.57
C VAL A 452 12.50 -1.03 24.25
N PRO A 453 12.87 -0.77 25.52
CA PRO A 453 13.82 -1.61 26.23
C PRO A 453 13.23 -2.99 26.53
N SER A 454 14.06 -4.03 26.48
CA SER A 454 13.66 -5.42 26.77
C SER A 454 13.30 -5.68 28.23
N THR A 455 13.59 -4.73 29.12
CA THR A 455 13.32 -4.80 30.56
C THR A 455 11.86 -4.49 30.92
N TYR A 456 11.08 -3.93 29.99
CA TYR A 456 9.68 -3.61 30.24
C TYR A 456 8.74 -4.80 29.95
N SER A 457 7.56 -4.78 30.54
CA SER A 457 6.57 -5.88 30.40
C SER A 457 5.99 -6.01 28.99
N PHE A 458 6.09 -4.96 28.18
CA PHE A 458 5.58 -4.87 26.82
C PHE A 458 6.69 -4.56 25.83
N ASP A 459 6.62 -5.17 24.65
CA ASP A 459 7.30 -4.69 23.45
C ASP A 459 6.28 -3.92 22.62
N SER A 460 6.25 -2.60 22.83
CA SER A 460 5.33 -1.68 22.16
C SER A 460 5.84 -1.21 20.81
N ASN A 461 6.98 -1.72 20.32
CA ASN A 461 7.43 -1.39 18.97
C ASN A 461 6.50 -2.01 17.92
N ILE A 462 6.39 -1.34 16.77
CA ILE A 462 5.58 -1.85 15.66
C ILE A 462 6.21 -3.15 15.17
N ASN A 463 5.37 -4.18 15.04
CA ASN A 463 5.76 -5.50 14.57
C ASN A 463 4.59 -6.12 13.82
N ASP A 464 4.66 -6.04 12.49
CA ASP A 464 3.58 -6.36 11.58
C ASP A 464 3.93 -7.59 10.74
N TRP A 465 3.17 -8.67 10.95
CA TRP A 465 3.25 -9.89 10.15
C TRP A 465 2.05 -9.99 9.23
N ASN A 466 2.30 -10.20 7.93
CA ASN A 466 1.27 -10.35 6.91
C ASN A 466 1.53 -11.60 6.07
N TYR A 467 0.54 -12.48 5.97
CA TYR A 467 0.55 -13.69 5.16
C TYR A 467 -0.51 -13.60 4.07
N ILE A 468 -0.10 -13.75 2.81
CA ILE A 468 -0.99 -13.68 1.65
C ILE A 468 -0.94 -14.99 0.89
N PHE A 469 -2.11 -15.56 0.64
CA PHE A 469 -2.31 -16.73 -0.20
C PHE A 469 -3.13 -16.33 -1.42
N GLN A 470 -2.53 -16.48 -2.60
CA GLN A 470 -3.20 -16.25 -3.89
C GLN A 470 -3.35 -17.58 -4.62
N ASN A 471 -4.55 -17.88 -5.10
CA ASN A 471 -4.81 -19.04 -5.92
C ASN A 471 -5.77 -18.69 -7.05
N ASN A 472 -5.31 -18.82 -8.30
CA ASN A 472 -6.12 -18.62 -9.49
C ASN A 472 -6.08 -19.89 -10.32
N ILE A 473 -7.21 -20.59 -10.41
CA ILE A 473 -7.34 -21.83 -11.16
C ILE A 473 -8.36 -21.60 -12.26
N SER A 474 -8.00 -21.93 -13.50
CA SER A 474 -8.92 -21.98 -14.62
C SER A 474 -9.04 -23.40 -15.13
N TYR A 475 -10.26 -23.88 -15.28
CA TYR A 475 -10.60 -25.18 -15.83
C TYR A 475 -11.47 -25.01 -17.07
N LYS A 476 -11.18 -25.77 -18.13
CA LYS A 476 -12.00 -25.91 -19.33
C LYS A 476 -12.64 -27.30 -19.35
N PRO A 477 -13.81 -27.50 -18.71
CA PRO A 477 -14.52 -28.77 -18.75
C PRO A 477 -14.82 -29.25 -20.17
N THR A 478 -15.16 -28.31 -21.06
CA THR A 478 -15.42 -28.52 -22.49
C THR A 478 -14.62 -27.49 -23.30
N SER A 479 -14.67 -27.55 -24.63
CA SER A 479 -14.05 -26.53 -25.49
C SER A 479 -14.74 -25.16 -25.43
N THR A 480 -16.01 -25.11 -25.01
CA THR A 480 -16.83 -23.89 -24.99
C THR A 480 -17.14 -23.38 -23.58
N THR A 481 -16.89 -24.19 -22.55
CA THR A 481 -17.14 -23.84 -21.14
C THR A 481 -15.82 -23.63 -20.42
N LYS A 482 -15.70 -22.52 -19.70
CA LYS A 482 -14.58 -22.20 -18.82
C LYS A 482 -15.07 -21.86 -17.42
N VAL A 483 -14.40 -22.40 -16.41
CA VAL A 483 -14.64 -22.12 -14.98
C VAL A 483 -13.36 -21.56 -14.38
N ASP A 484 -13.41 -20.34 -13.87
CA ASP A 484 -12.32 -19.70 -13.14
C ASP A 484 -12.67 -19.61 -11.64
N LEU A 485 -11.77 -20.07 -10.78
CA LEU A 485 -11.81 -19.88 -9.34
C LEU A 485 -10.62 -19.01 -8.95
N HIS A 486 -10.89 -17.81 -8.42
CA HIS A 486 -9.86 -16.97 -7.82
C HIS A 486 -10.11 -16.88 -6.32
N LEU A 487 -9.06 -17.08 -5.54
CA LEU A 487 -9.04 -17.00 -4.09
C LEU A 487 -7.86 -16.14 -3.65
N ASN A 488 -8.14 -15.10 -2.89
CA ASN A 488 -7.16 -14.31 -2.17
C ASN A 488 -7.49 -14.39 -0.67
N ALA A 489 -6.57 -14.90 0.13
CA ALA A 489 -6.70 -14.93 1.59
C ALA A 489 -5.53 -14.17 2.21
N GLN A 490 -5.84 -13.22 3.09
CA GLN A 490 -4.87 -12.37 3.77
C GLN A 490 -5.05 -12.55 5.27
N PHE A 491 -3.98 -12.83 5.99
CA PHE A 491 -3.96 -12.94 7.44
C PHE A 491 -2.89 -12.01 7.97
N GLY A 492 -3.20 -11.27 9.04
CA GLY A 492 -2.20 -10.41 9.65
C GLY A 492 -2.29 -10.36 11.16
N ASN A 493 -1.13 -10.13 11.76
CA ASN A 493 -0.93 -9.86 13.18
C ASN A 493 -0.13 -8.57 13.28
N GLN A 494 -0.78 -7.53 13.79
CA GLN A 494 -0.19 -6.21 13.96
C GLN A 494 -0.04 -5.94 15.45
N LYS A 495 1.17 -5.58 15.86
CA LYS A 495 1.49 -5.24 17.24
C LYS A 495 2.13 -3.86 17.27
N GLY A 496 1.88 -3.13 18.35
CA GLY A 496 2.47 -1.81 18.52
C GLY A 496 1.95 -1.11 19.77
N PRO A 497 2.13 0.20 19.86
CA PRO A 497 1.66 0.98 20.99
C PRO A 497 0.12 1.04 21.01
N GLY A 498 -0.46 1.19 22.21
CA GLY A 498 -1.90 1.43 22.37
C GLY A 498 -2.33 2.87 22.11
N ILE A 499 -1.38 3.77 21.88
CA ILE A 499 -1.56 5.16 21.45
C ILE A 499 -1.06 5.32 20.02
N SER A 500 -1.55 6.32 19.30
CA SER A 500 -1.12 6.50 17.90
C SER A 500 0.36 6.88 17.81
N THR A 501 1.04 6.47 16.75
CA THR A 501 2.42 6.90 16.47
C THR A 501 2.53 8.43 16.39
N THR A 502 1.51 9.08 15.82
CA THR A 502 1.44 10.54 15.74
C THR A 502 1.46 11.17 17.13
N ASP A 503 0.78 10.58 18.11
CA ASP A 503 0.80 11.04 19.50
C ASP A 503 2.17 10.83 20.14
N ILE A 504 2.87 9.73 19.83
CA ILE A 504 4.24 9.48 20.32
C ILE A 504 5.22 10.51 19.77
N PHE A 505 5.21 10.79 18.47
CA PHE A 505 6.04 11.84 17.88
C PHE A 505 5.65 13.24 18.38
N ASN A 506 4.35 13.50 18.57
CA ASN A 506 3.88 14.73 19.22
C ASN A 506 4.36 14.85 20.67
N ALA A 507 4.45 13.75 21.42
CA ALA A 507 4.94 13.77 22.79
C ALA A 507 6.40 14.25 22.87
N VAL A 508 7.23 13.91 21.87
CA VAL A 508 8.62 14.45 21.77
C VAL A 508 8.64 15.95 21.59
N TYR A 509 7.75 16.50 20.75
CA TYR A 509 7.61 17.95 20.61
C TYR A 509 7.06 18.59 21.88
N ASN A 510 6.09 17.97 22.54
CA ASN A 510 5.44 18.53 23.71
C ASN A 510 6.29 18.42 24.98
N ALA A 511 7.30 17.55 25.04
CA ALA A 511 8.09 17.34 26.25
C ALA A 511 9.26 18.33 26.38
N ASN A 512 9.32 19.00 27.52
CA ASN A 512 10.44 19.85 27.89
C ASN A 512 11.71 18.98 28.12
N PRO A 513 12.86 19.30 27.48
CA PRO A 513 14.09 18.51 27.61
C PRO A 513 14.77 18.61 28.98
N VAL A 514 14.39 19.59 29.82
CA VAL A 514 15.03 19.90 31.10
C VAL A 514 14.10 19.84 32.32
N ALA A 515 12.83 19.45 32.14
CA ALA A 515 11.86 19.45 33.24
C ALA A 515 11.99 18.25 34.17
N PHE A 516 12.40 17.09 33.64
CA PHE A 516 12.57 15.83 34.38
C PHE A 516 13.36 14.81 33.54
N PRO A 517 14.08 13.86 34.16
CA PRO A 517 14.71 12.75 33.44
C PRO A 517 13.67 11.74 32.94
N ALA A 518 14.04 10.88 31.99
CA ALA A 518 13.14 9.81 31.51
C ALA A 518 12.78 8.82 32.63
N THR A 519 13.78 8.41 33.42
CA THR A 519 13.65 7.50 34.58
C THR A 519 14.69 7.85 35.65
N TYR A 520 14.38 7.52 36.91
CA TYR A 520 15.34 7.51 38.02
C TYR A 520 15.92 6.10 38.24
N PRO A 521 17.06 5.98 38.97
CA PRO A 521 17.61 4.68 39.35
C PRO A 521 16.62 3.84 40.15
N THR A 522 16.70 2.53 39.98
CA THR A 522 15.96 1.54 40.77
C THR A 522 16.62 1.35 42.13
N GLU A 523 15.84 1.29 43.21
CA GLU A 523 16.32 0.94 44.55
C GLU A 523 16.00 -0.52 44.91
N GLU A 524 16.71 -1.05 45.92
CA GLU A 524 16.46 -2.40 46.43
C GLU A 524 15.02 -2.52 46.95
N GLY A 525 14.22 -3.40 46.31
CA GLY A 525 12.81 -3.64 46.65
C GLY A 525 11.79 -3.01 45.70
N ASP A 526 12.22 -2.21 44.72
CA ASP A 526 11.33 -1.70 43.67
C ASP A 526 10.80 -2.83 42.77
N ASN A 527 9.50 -2.80 42.50
CA ASN A 527 8.83 -3.71 41.56
C ASN A 527 8.34 -3.00 40.29
N HIS A 528 8.70 -1.73 40.11
CA HIS A 528 8.25 -0.86 39.02
C HIS A 528 9.35 0.11 38.58
N ILE A 529 9.18 0.70 37.40
CA ILE A 529 10.08 1.76 36.91
C ILE A 529 9.68 3.09 37.56
N ARG A 530 10.67 3.82 38.06
CA ARG A 530 10.52 5.19 38.56
C ARG A 530 10.62 6.18 37.41
N PHE A 531 9.52 6.48 36.71
CA PHE A 531 9.53 7.47 35.64
C PHE A 531 9.68 8.88 36.20
N GLY A 532 10.53 9.70 35.60
CA GLY A 532 10.65 11.11 35.97
C GLY A 532 9.46 11.92 35.46
N ASN A 533 9.02 12.90 36.24
CA ASN A 533 7.95 13.81 35.88
C ASN A 533 8.01 15.09 36.73
N SER A 534 7.17 16.06 36.42
CA SER A 534 6.97 17.25 37.24
C SER A 534 5.50 17.67 37.24
N ILE A 535 5.11 18.49 38.22
CA ILE A 535 3.73 18.95 38.38
C ILE A 535 3.46 20.03 37.33
N LEU A 536 2.40 19.85 36.54
CA LEU A 536 1.92 20.85 35.58
C LEU A 536 1.05 21.88 36.30
N THR A 537 -0.07 21.44 36.88
CA THR A 537 -0.98 22.29 37.68
C THR A 537 -1.77 21.44 38.66
N GLY A 538 -1.88 21.87 39.92
CA GLY A 538 -2.62 21.13 40.95
C GLY A 538 -2.11 19.69 41.09
N ALA A 539 -2.97 18.70 40.85
CA ALA A 539 -2.62 17.27 40.87
C ALA A 539 -2.24 16.70 39.49
N THR A 540 -2.27 17.51 38.43
CA THR A 540 -1.92 17.09 37.07
C THR A 540 -0.41 17.18 36.87
N VAL A 541 0.18 16.11 36.32
CA VAL A 541 1.60 16.02 35.98
C VAL A 541 1.82 16.18 34.48
N ASN A 542 3.06 16.44 34.07
CA ASN A 542 3.45 16.52 32.66
C ASN A 542 3.39 15.15 31.96
N ILE A 543 3.43 15.16 30.63
CA ILE A 543 3.57 13.92 29.85
C ILE A 543 5.04 13.52 29.80
N ASN A 544 5.40 12.35 30.31
CA ASN A 544 6.69 11.71 30.04
C ASN A 544 6.56 10.85 28.76
N PRO A 545 7.20 11.23 27.63
CA PRO A 545 7.08 10.52 26.36
C PRO A 545 7.57 9.08 26.41
N TYR A 546 8.64 8.82 27.17
CA TYR A 546 9.21 7.49 27.32
C TYR A 546 8.26 6.56 28.08
N ALA A 547 7.61 7.06 29.13
CA ALA A 547 6.54 6.33 29.82
C ALA A 547 5.34 6.09 28.90
N ALA A 548 4.93 7.09 28.11
CA ALA A 548 3.79 6.98 27.19
C ALA A 548 4.02 5.95 26.07
N MET A 549 5.25 5.85 25.56
CA MET A 549 5.64 4.83 24.57
C MET A 549 5.52 3.42 25.14
N MET A 550 5.84 3.22 26.41
CA MET A 550 5.90 1.90 27.03
C MET A 550 4.61 1.50 27.75
N SER A 551 3.79 2.45 28.21
CA SER A 551 2.63 2.19 29.08
C SER A 551 1.48 1.42 28.44
N SER A 552 1.50 1.23 27.12
CA SER A 552 0.43 0.55 26.39
C SER A 552 0.95 -0.36 25.30
N PHE A 553 0.24 -1.47 25.10
CA PHE A 553 0.49 -2.43 24.04
C PHE A 553 -0.83 -2.80 23.38
N SER A 554 -0.88 -2.73 22.06
CA SER A 554 -2.04 -3.12 21.27
C SER A 554 -1.67 -4.25 20.32
N GLU A 555 -2.59 -5.20 20.17
CA GLU A 555 -2.48 -6.25 19.18
C GLU A 555 -3.79 -6.35 18.40
N SER A 556 -3.67 -6.42 17.08
CA SER A 556 -4.77 -6.61 16.14
C SER A 556 -4.49 -7.82 15.27
N ASN A 557 -5.42 -8.77 15.28
CA ASN A 557 -5.41 -9.92 14.38
C ASN A 557 -6.53 -9.74 13.36
N TYR A 558 -6.24 -9.99 12.09
CA TYR A 558 -7.27 -9.91 11.06
C TYR A 558 -7.13 -11.03 10.03
N SER A 559 -8.25 -11.29 9.36
CA SER A 559 -8.34 -12.16 8.19
C SER A 559 -9.27 -11.53 7.15
N THR A 560 -8.83 -11.50 5.90
CA THR A 560 -9.66 -11.18 4.74
C THR A 560 -9.66 -12.38 3.82
N ILE A 561 -10.83 -12.89 3.44
CA ILE A 561 -10.97 -13.92 2.42
C ILE A 561 -11.83 -13.36 1.30
N ASN A 562 -11.31 -13.41 0.08
CA ASN A 562 -11.99 -13.00 -1.13
C ASN A 562 -12.01 -14.18 -2.11
N ALA A 563 -13.19 -14.73 -2.39
CA ALA A 563 -13.37 -15.87 -3.27
C ALA A 563 -14.33 -15.50 -4.41
N SER A 564 -13.88 -15.65 -5.66
CA SER A 564 -14.69 -15.43 -6.85
C SER A 564 -14.74 -16.66 -7.73
N LEU A 565 -15.95 -17.03 -8.15
CA LEU A 565 -16.22 -18.09 -9.11
C LEU A 565 -16.81 -17.47 -10.38
N ARG A 566 -16.12 -17.65 -11.50
CA ARG A 566 -16.56 -17.19 -12.82
C ARG A 566 -16.83 -18.39 -13.71
N ILE A 567 -17.98 -18.41 -14.37
CA ILE A 567 -18.32 -19.43 -15.36
C ILE A 567 -18.60 -18.70 -16.67
N SER A 568 -17.88 -19.05 -17.72
CA SER A 568 -18.07 -18.50 -19.07
C SER A 568 -18.46 -19.62 -20.03
N GLN A 569 -19.47 -19.37 -20.84
CA GLN A 569 -19.99 -20.30 -21.84
C GLN A 569 -20.05 -19.60 -23.21
N GLU A 570 -19.41 -20.20 -24.20
CA GLU A 570 -19.50 -19.80 -25.60
C GLU A 570 -20.71 -20.46 -26.26
N PHE A 571 -21.46 -19.68 -27.03
CA PHE A 571 -22.69 -20.06 -27.72
C PHE A 571 -22.54 -19.94 -29.24
N ASP A 572 -21.35 -20.22 -29.76
CA ASP A 572 -21.07 -20.18 -31.20
C ASP A 572 -22.01 -21.07 -32.03
N PHE A 573 -22.59 -22.09 -31.41
CA PHE A 573 -23.61 -22.96 -32.01
C PHE A 573 -24.96 -22.25 -32.26
N ILE A 574 -25.25 -21.14 -31.56
CA ILE A 574 -26.40 -20.26 -31.83
C ILE A 574 -25.99 -19.21 -32.86
N THR A 575 -24.92 -18.47 -32.55
CA THR A 575 -24.27 -17.54 -33.47
C THR A 575 -22.83 -17.34 -33.01
N LYS A 576 -21.92 -17.32 -33.98
CA LYS A 576 -20.50 -17.00 -33.73
C LYS A 576 -20.37 -15.71 -32.93
N GLY A 577 -19.53 -15.74 -31.91
CA GLY A 577 -19.19 -14.58 -31.09
C GLY A 577 -20.08 -14.34 -29.87
N LEU A 578 -21.17 -15.12 -29.69
CA LEU A 578 -22.05 -15.00 -28.53
C LEU A 578 -21.48 -15.77 -27.33
N SER A 579 -21.40 -15.13 -26.17
CA SER A 579 -21.02 -15.77 -24.91
C SER A 579 -21.84 -15.24 -23.74
N ALA A 580 -21.95 -16.04 -22.68
CA ALA A 580 -22.45 -15.57 -21.39
C ALA A 580 -21.45 -15.88 -20.27
N THR A 581 -21.38 -14.98 -19.30
CA THR A 581 -20.53 -15.12 -18.12
C THR A 581 -21.35 -14.87 -16.87
N VAL A 582 -21.17 -15.71 -15.84
CA VAL A 582 -21.70 -15.49 -14.50
C VAL A 582 -20.52 -15.39 -13.54
N LEU A 583 -20.51 -14.36 -12.70
CA LEU A 583 -19.54 -14.17 -11.62
C LEU A 583 -20.28 -14.14 -10.29
N VAL A 584 -19.86 -14.99 -9.36
CA VAL A 584 -20.29 -14.94 -7.96
C VAL A 584 -19.06 -14.66 -7.10
N ASN A 585 -19.14 -13.68 -6.23
CA ASN A 585 -18.07 -13.32 -5.32
C ASN A 585 -18.57 -13.20 -3.88
N MET A 586 -17.75 -13.69 -2.97
CA MET A 586 -17.92 -13.55 -1.54
C MET A 586 -16.62 -13.04 -0.93
N LYS A 587 -16.71 -11.90 -0.25
CA LYS A 587 -15.64 -11.34 0.56
C LYS A 587 -16.08 -11.31 2.02
N SER A 588 -15.18 -11.68 2.92
CA SER A 588 -15.36 -11.53 4.36
C SER A 588 -14.08 -10.96 4.96
N HIS A 589 -14.22 -9.90 5.75
CA HIS A 589 -13.19 -9.40 6.64
C HIS A 589 -13.60 -9.65 8.09
N SER A 590 -12.65 -10.06 8.92
CA SER A 590 -12.83 -10.19 10.36
C SER A 590 -11.57 -9.72 11.04
N SER A 591 -11.72 -8.92 12.08
CA SER A 591 -10.62 -8.48 12.93
C SER A 591 -10.99 -8.57 14.40
N SER A 592 -9.97 -8.79 15.22
CA SER A 592 -10.07 -8.73 16.67
C SER A 592 -8.88 -7.97 17.22
N SER A 593 -9.13 -6.98 18.07
CA SER A 593 -8.09 -6.19 18.70
C SER A 593 -8.29 -6.07 20.20
N TYR A 594 -7.20 -5.89 20.93
CA TYR A 594 -7.22 -5.56 22.34
C TYR A 594 -6.04 -4.63 22.66
N THR A 595 -6.18 -3.86 23.75
CA THR A 595 -5.12 -2.99 24.24
C THR A 595 -4.91 -3.27 25.72
N ASN A 596 -3.68 -3.59 26.08
CA ASN A 596 -3.26 -3.72 27.47
C ASN A 596 -2.54 -2.45 27.89
N THR A 597 -2.72 -2.07 29.15
CA THR A 597 -2.16 -0.84 29.72
C THR A 597 -1.54 -1.10 31.08
N LEU A 598 -0.52 -0.31 31.41
CA LEU A 598 0.10 -0.22 32.73
C LEU A 598 0.24 1.26 33.07
N ASP A 599 -0.41 1.70 34.15
CA ASP A 599 -0.30 3.10 34.56
C ASP A 599 1.11 3.34 35.15
N PRO A 600 1.86 4.33 34.64
CA PRO A 600 3.23 4.57 35.09
C PRO A 600 3.26 5.22 36.48
N TYR A 601 4.30 4.87 37.25
CA TYR A 601 4.66 5.57 38.48
C TYR A 601 5.52 6.78 38.15
N PHE A 602 5.05 7.96 38.54
CA PHE A 602 5.78 9.21 38.32
C PHE A 602 6.40 9.74 39.60
N TYR A 603 7.66 10.13 39.49
CA TYR A 603 8.47 10.68 40.57
C TYR A 603 9.05 12.03 40.16
N LYS A 604 9.40 12.84 41.15
CA LYS A 604 10.30 13.99 40.98
C LYS A 604 11.35 13.98 42.09
N VAL A 605 12.46 14.69 41.89
CA VAL A 605 13.38 15.00 43.00
C VAL A 605 12.68 15.92 44.00
N MET A 606 12.86 15.65 45.30
CA MET A 606 12.40 16.51 46.37
C MET A 606 13.23 17.79 46.44
N ASP A 607 12.57 18.93 46.44
CA ASP A 607 13.20 20.25 46.57
C ASP A 607 14.14 20.31 47.79
N TYR A 608 15.35 20.83 47.59
CA TYR A 608 16.40 21.02 48.62
C TYR A 608 16.99 19.73 49.22
N THR A 609 16.92 18.60 48.50
CA THR A 609 17.46 17.31 48.99
C THR A 609 18.71 16.82 48.27
N TRP A 610 19.23 17.59 47.31
CA TRP A 610 20.41 17.23 46.53
C TRP A 610 21.62 18.08 46.88
N ASP A 611 22.80 17.53 46.59
CA ASP A 611 24.08 18.25 46.67
C ASP A 611 24.69 18.37 45.26
N PRO A 612 24.94 19.58 44.75
CA PRO A 612 25.63 19.76 43.47
C PRO A 612 27.04 19.14 43.43
N SER A 613 27.68 18.95 44.58
CA SER A 613 29.00 18.32 44.72
C SER A 613 28.94 16.80 44.84
N ASP A 614 27.77 16.22 45.13
CA ASP A 614 27.52 14.78 45.15
C ASP A 614 26.35 14.41 44.21
N PRO A 615 26.66 14.00 42.97
CA PRO A 615 25.64 13.76 41.94
C PRO A 615 24.74 12.54 42.21
N GLU A 616 25.02 11.71 43.23
CA GLU A 616 24.16 10.59 43.63
C GLU A 616 23.25 10.92 44.82
N PHE A 617 23.45 12.05 45.48
CA PHE A 617 22.65 12.44 46.64
C PHE A 617 21.39 13.20 46.22
N PHE A 618 20.22 12.57 46.35
CA PHE A 618 18.90 13.20 46.23
C PHE A 618 17.81 12.30 46.86
N TYR A 619 16.66 12.86 47.25
CA TYR A 619 15.46 12.09 47.61
C TYR A 619 14.36 12.26 46.56
N LEU A 620 13.50 11.24 46.39
CA LEU A 620 12.40 11.25 45.43
C LEU A 620 11.03 11.40 46.12
N GLU A 621 10.17 12.21 45.50
CA GLU A 621 8.76 12.34 45.82
C GLU A 621 7.92 11.57 44.80
N LEU A 622 6.97 10.76 45.26
CA LEU A 622 5.99 10.10 44.39
C LEU A 622 4.88 11.09 44.01
N LEU A 623 4.80 11.44 42.73
CA LEU A 623 3.77 12.34 42.18
C LEU A 623 2.49 11.60 41.78
N GLN A 624 2.64 10.44 41.14
CA GLN A 624 1.52 9.61 40.69
C GLN A 624 1.83 8.15 40.99
N LYS A 625 0.91 7.50 41.70
CA LYS A 625 0.94 6.05 41.87
C LYS A 625 0.49 5.37 40.57
N GLY A 626 1.31 4.45 40.07
CA GLY A 626 0.96 3.60 38.94
C GLY A 626 0.25 2.31 39.36
N THR A 627 0.26 1.32 38.46
CA THR A 627 -0.30 -0.03 38.71
C THR A 627 0.78 -1.10 38.63
N ASP A 628 0.76 -2.05 39.57
CA ASP A 628 1.67 -3.21 39.58
C ASP A 628 1.13 -4.41 38.76
N TYR A 629 0.03 -4.21 38.05
CA TYR A 629 -0.64 -5.24 37.26
C TYR A 629 -1.04 -4.69 35.90
N ILE A 630 -1.02 -5.55 34.90
CA ILE A 630 -1.46 -5.21 33.55
C ILE A 630 -2.98 -5.12 33.53
N LYS A 631 -3.52 -3.94 33.20
CA LYS A 631 -4.94 -3.75 32.93
C LYS A 631 -5.23 -4.25 31.52
N GLN A 632 -5.97 -5.35 31.43
CA GLN A 632 -6.33 -5.97 30.17
C GLN A 632 -7.55 -5.30 29.53
N GLY A 633 -7.43 -4.96 28.26
CA GLY A 633 -8.55 -4.49 27.45
C GLY A 633 -9.51 -5.61 27.06
N THR A 634 -10.75 -5.25 26.77
CA THR A 634 -11.71 -6.19 26.17
C THR A 634 -11.35 -6.44 24.71
N ILE A 635 -11.53 -7.68 24.24
CA ILE A 635 -11.36 -8.01 22.82
C ILE A 635 -12.53 -7.41 22.02
N ASN A 636 -12.22 -6.36 21.26
CA ASN A 636 -13.12 -5.79 20.27
C ASN A 636 -13.10 -6.66 19.02
N ARG A 637 -14.28 -6.91 18.43
CA ARG A 637 -14.41 -7.71 17.21
C ARG A 637 -15.16 -6.90 16.17
N TYR A 638 -14.64 -6.89 14.96
CA TYR A 638 -15.27 -6.25 13.81
C TYR A 638 -15.31 -7.24 12.65
N SER A 639 -16.41 -7.23 11.89
CA SER A 639 -16.51 -8.02 10.67
C SER A 639 -17.38 -7.31 9.65
N ASP A 640 -16.94 -7.37 8.40
CA ASP A 640 -17.77 -7.02 7.26
C ASP A 640 -17.77 -8.13 6.21
N ARG A 641 -18.84 -8.13 5.42
CA ARG A 641 -19.08 -9.10 4.37
C ARG A 641 -19.59 -8.40 3.12
N THR A 642 -19.07 -8.80 1.97
CA THR A 642 -19.57 -8.37 0.67
C THR A 642 -20.00 -9.60 -0.12
N PHE A 643 -21.24 -9.58 -0.61
CA PHE A 643 -21.69 -10.47 -1.66
C PHE A 643 -21.81 -9.67 -2.95
N TYR A 644 -21.25 -10.20 -4.03
CA TYR A 644 -21.32 -9.59 -5.34
C TYR A 644 -21.70 -10.64 -6.39
N PHE A 645 -22.64 -10.28 -7.25
CA PHE A 645 -23.12 -11.11 -8.33
C PHE A 645 -23.13 -10.29 -9.61
N ASP A 646 -22.58 -10.84 -10.69
CA ASP A 646 -22.84 -10.34 -12.02
C ASP A 646 -23.15 -11.43 -13.04
N ALA A 647 -23.95 -11.06 -14.02
CA ALA A 647 -24.28 -11.88 -15.17
C ALA A 647 -24.15 -11.02 -16.43
N ARG A 648 -23.37 -11.52 -17.39
CA ARG A 648 -23.00 -10.80 -18.62
C ARG A 648 -23.39 -11.63 -19.83
N VAL A 649 -23.90 -10.96 -20.85
CA VAL A 649 -24.07 -11.52 -22.19
C VAL A 649 -23.22 -10.67 -23.12
N ASN A 650 -22.33 -11.31 -23.87
CA ASN A 650 -21.43 -10.66 -24.80
C ASN A 650 -21.68 -11.18 -26.22
N TYR A 651 -21.51 -10.30 -27.20
CA TYR A 651 -21.52 -10.61 -28.60
C TYR A 651 -20.33 -9.93 -29.25
N ASN A 652 -19.42 -10.65 -29.87
CA ASN A 652 -18.28 -10.09 -30.58
C ASN A 652 -18.10 -10.78 -31.93
N ARG A 653 -18.33 -10.06 -33.02
CA ARG A 653 -18.31 -10.63 -34.37
C ARG A 653 -17.73 -9.68 -35.39
N ARG A 654 -16.90 -10.23 -36.28
CA ARG A 654 -16.44 -9.57 -37.50
C ARG A 654 -17.33 -9.96 -38.68
N PHE A 655 -17.77 -8.98 -39.45
CA PHE A 655 -18.56 -9.13 -40.66
C PHE A 655 -17.73 -8.65 -41.86
N GLY A 656 -17.47 -9.55 -42.80
CA GLY A 656 -16.51 -9.28 -43.89
C GLY A 656 -15.10 -9.02 -43.36
N GLU A 657 -14.29 -8.30 -44.13
CA GLU A 657 -12.95 -7.89 -43.71
C GLU A 657 -12.95 -6.56 -42.96
N ASP A 658 -14.01 -5.76 -43.09
CA ASP A 658 -13.97 -4.34 -42.70
C ASP A 658 -14.71 -3.99 -41.41
N HIS A 659 -15.64 -4.82 -40.93
CA HIS A 659 -16.53 -4.43 -39.82
C HIS A 659 -16.38 -5.36 -38.62
N THR A 660 -16.05 -4.81 -37.45
CA THR A 660 -16.11 -5.54 -36.17
C THR A 660 -17.16 -4.89 -35.27
N VAL A 661 -18.10 -5.70 -34.79
CA VAL A 661 -19.17 -5.27 -33.88
C VAL A 661 -19.03 -6.03 -32.58
N SER A 662 -19.03 -5.30 -31.46
CA SER A 662 -19.14 -5.92 -30.14
C SER A 662 -20.25 -5.30 -29.30
N GLY A 663 -20.87 -6.10 -28.45
CA GLY A 663 -21.95 -5.72 -27.55
C GLY A 663 -21.84 -6.49 -26.25
N MET A 664 -22.06 -5.83 -25.13
CA MET A 664 -22.13 -6.43 -23.80
C MET A 664 -23.31 -5.84 -23.05
N LEU A 665 -24.07 -6.72 -22.39
CA LEU A 665 -25.07 -6.36 -21.39
C LEU A 665 -24.71 -7.05 -20.08
N MET A 666 -24.75 -6.31 -18.98
CA MET A 666 -24.34 -6.77 -17.65
C MET A 666 -25.39 -6.40 -16.61
N TYR A 667 -25.93 -7.39 -15.92
CA TYR A 667 -26.67 -7.21 -14.69
C TYR A 667 -25.72 -7.37 -13.49
N MET A 668 -25.80 -6.47 -12.52
CA MET A 668 -24.98 -6.51 -11.31
C MET A 668 -25.83 -6.33 -10.06
N GLN A 669 -25.44 -7.00 -8.97
CA GLN A 669 -26.00 -6.85 -7.65
C GLN A 669 -24.92 -6.94 -6.59
N ARG A 670 -24.98 -6.07 -5.59
CA ARG A 670 -24.04 -6.00 -4.47
C ARG A 670 -24.78 -5.85 -3.16
N GLU A 671 -24.34 -6.58 -2.15
CA GLU A 671 -24.70 -6.36 -0.75
C GLU A 671 -23.41 -6.25 0.08
N TYR A 672 -23.22 -5.13 0.77
CA TYR A 672 -22.18 -4.94 1.78
C TYR A 672 -22.81 -4.85 3.16
N ARG A 673 -22.23 -5.54 4.14
CA ARG A 673 -22.77 -5.57 5.49
C ARG A 673 -21.64 -5.52 6.51
N SER A 674 -21.59 -4.43 7.26
CA SER A 674 -20.74 -4.25 8.44
C SER A 674 -21.55 -4.10 9.74
N ASP A 675 -22.88 -4.04 9.63
CA ASP A 675 -23.81 -3.85 10.76
C ASP A 675 -25.17 -4.54 10.46
N VAL A 676 -26.17 -4.31 11.31
CA VAL A 676 -27.53 -4.86 11.19
C VAL A 676 -28.14 -4.51 9.84
N LEU A 677 -27.96 -3.27 9.37
CA LEU A 677 -28.46 -2.80 8.08
C LEU A 677 -27.39 -2.99 6.99
N PRO A 678 -27.70 -3.73 5.91
CA PRO A 678 -26.82 -3.85 4.76
C PRO A 678 -26.87 -2.57 3.90
N GLN A 679 -25.88 -2.41 3.02
CA GLN A 679 -25.84 -1.45 1.92
C GLN A 679 -25.99 -2.21 0.60
N ARG A 680 -26.96 -1.80 -0.23
CA ARG A 680 -27.31 -2.53 -1.46
C ARG A 680 -27.26 -1.67 -2.70
N ASN A 681 -26.73 -2.24 -3.77
CA ASN A 681 -26.72 -1.67 -5.10
C ASN A 681 -27.20 -2.70 -6.12
N GLN A 682 -27.86 -2.21 -7.18
CA GLN A 682 -28.30 -3.03 -8.31
C GLN A 682 -28.13 -2.21 -9.58
N GLY A 683 -27.71 -2.82 -10.68
CA GLY A 683 -27.52 -2.08 -11.92
C GLY A 683 -27.64 -2.96 -13.17
N LEU A 684 -28.01 -2.31 -14.27
CA LEU A 684 -27.92 -2.83 -15.62
C LEU A 684 -27.02 -1.92 -16.43
N SER A 685 -25.94 -2.48 -16.99
CA SER A 685 -24.98 -1.75 -17.79
C SER A 685 -24.89 -2.34 -19.19
N GLY A 686 -24.55 -1.50 -20.16
CA GLY A 686 -24.36 -1.90 -21.55
C GLY A 686 -23.13 -1.25 -22.16
N ARG A 687 -22.51 -1.95 -23.10
CA ARG A 687 -21.37 -1.45 -23.90
C ARG A 687 -21.52 -1.95 -25.33
N PHE A 688 -21.45 -1.05 -26.29
CA PHE A 688 -21.54 -1.37 -27.71
C PHE A 688 -20.40 -0.70 -28.43
N THR A 689 -19.64 -1.46 -29.21
CA THR A 689 -18.53 -0.94 -30.00
C THR A 689 -18.68 -1.30 -31.46
N TYR A 690 -18.22 -0.38 -32.30
CA TYR A 690 -18.13 -0.55 -33.73
C TYR A 690 -16.75 -0.13 -34.19
N ASP A 691 -16.15 -0.96 -35.03
CA ASP A 691 -14.85 -0.75 -35.65
C ASP A 691 -15.01 -0.94 -37.16
N TYR A 692 -14.60 0.09 -37.91
CA TYR A 692 -14.49 0.03 -39.36
C TYR A 692 -13.01 0.11 -39.78
N GLN A 693 -12.52 -0.96 -40.37
CA GLN A 693 -11.18 -1.12 -40.94
C GLN A 693 -10.01 -0.79 -39.98
N ASN A 694 -10.21 -0.89 -38.67
CA ASN A 694 -9.27 -0.38 -37.66
C ASN A 694 -8.94 1.12 -37.83
N LYS A 695 -9.80 1.89 -38.50
CA LYS A 695 -9.62 3.33 -38.76
C LYS A 695 -10.55 4.15 -37.89
N TYR A 696 -11.84 3.81 -37.90
CA TYR A 696 -12.86 4.54 -37.16
C TYR A 696 -13.49 3.63 -36.11
N PHE A 697 -13.45 4.09 -34.88
CA PHE A 697 -13.99 3.42 -33.72
C PHE A 697 -15.11 4.26 -33.13
N ALA A 698 -16.24 3.64 -32.84
CA ALA A 698 -17.33 4.25 -32.11
C ALA A 698 -17.71 3.34 -30.95
N GLU A 699 -17.95 3.94 -29.78
CA GLU A 699 -18.34 3.21 -28.59
C GLU A 699 -19.46 3.96 -27.87
N PHE A 700 -20.52 3.24 -27.50
CA PHE A 700 -21.64 3.75 -26.72
C PHE A 700 -21.88 2.85 -25.52
N ASN A 701 -21.87 3.46 -24.34
CA ASN A 701 -21.95 2.77 -23.06
C ASN A 701 -23.03 3.40 -22.20
N PHE A 702 -23.63 2.60 -21.34
CA PHE A 702 -24.54 3.14 -20.34
C PHE A 702 -24.50 2.32 -19.05
N GLY A 703 -24.91 2.98 -17.96
CA GLY A 703 -25.27 2.32 -16.71
C GLY A 703 -26.60 2.83 -16.19
N TYR A 704 -27.54 1.93 -15.91
CA TYR A 704 -28.79 2.20 -15.20
C TYR A 704 -28.67 1.62 -13.79
N ASN A 705 -28.36 2.46 -12.80
CA ASN A 705 -27.93 2.01 -11.48
C ASN A 705 -28.84 2.52 -10.37
N GLY A 706 -29.10 1.66 -9.40
CA GLY A 706 -29.95 1.88 -8.25
C GLY A 706 -29.18 1.85 -6.93
N THR A 707 -29.56 2.74 -6.00
CA THR A 707 -29.10 2.76 -4.61
C THR A 707 -30.28 2.73 -3.65
N GLU A 708 -30.16 2.01 -2.54
CA GLU A 708 -31.18 1.98 -1.49
C GLU A 708 -31.23 3.26 -0.64
N ARG A 709 -30.20 4.12 -0.72
CA ARG A 709 -30.10 5.36 0.05
C ARG A 709 -31.17 6.40 -0.31
N LEU A 710 -31.73 6.27 -1.50
CA LEU A 710 -32.75 7.17 -2.05
C LEU A 710 -34.15 6.58 -1.91
N ALA A 711 -35.15 7.48 -1.88
CA ALA A 711 -36.55 7.11 -1.77
C ALA A 711 -37.01 6.25 -2.95
N SER A 712 -38.07 5.47 -2.74
CA SER A 712 -38.75 4.76 -3.83
C SER A 712 -39.12 5.73 -4.97
N GLY A 713 -38.99 5.27 -6.22
CA GLY A 713 -39.16 6.11 -7.42
C GLY A 713 -37.94 6.94 -7.83
N HIS A 714 -36.98 7.20 -6.92
CA HIS A 714 -35.78 8.01 -7.18
C HIS A 714 -34.47 7.20 -7.08
N ARG A 715 -34.56 5.89 -6.83
CA ARG A 715 -33.39 5.02 -6.62
C ARG A 715 -32.49 4.91 -7.83
N PHE A 716 -33.06 4.90 -9.03
CA PHE A 716 -32.35 4.61 -10.27
C PHE A 716 -32.11 5.86 -11.13
N GLU A 717 -30.92 5.96 -11.72
CA GLU A 717 -30.59 6.98 -12.72
C GLU A 717 -29.82 6.36 -13.90
N PHE A 718 -29.99 6.94 -15.09
CA PHE A 718 -29.37 6.49 -16.34
C PHE A 718 -28.15 7.36 -16.69
N PHE A 719 -27.01 6.70 -16.91
CA PHE A 719 -25.70 7.32 -17.12
C PHE A 719 -25.13 6.92 -18.48
N PRO A 720 -25.46 7.65 -19.58
CA PRO A 720 -24.92 7.37 -20.91
C PRO A 720 -23.53 8.00 -21.13
N ALA A 721 -22.72 7.33 -21.93
CA ALA A 721 -21.44 7.83 -22.42
C ALA A 721 -21.21 7.39 -23.87
N MET A 722 -20.57 8.24 -24.65
CA MET A 722 -20.19 7.95 -26.03
C MET A 722 -18.75 8.39 -26.28
N SER A 723 -18.04 7.64 -27.11
CA SER A 723 -16.68 7.95 -27.51
C SER A 723 -16.44 7.59 -28.97
N LEU A 724 -15.54 8.35 -29.60
CA LEU A 724 -15.12 8.19 -30.99
C LEU A 724 -13.60 8.16 -31.03
N GLY A 725 -13.05 7.34 -31.93
CA GLY A 725 -11.61 7.27 -32.19
C GLY A 725 -11.34 7.20 -33.69
N TRP A 726 -10.30 7.89 -34.14
CA TRP A 726 -9.82 7.86 -35.51
C TRP A 726 -8.32 7.61 -35.54
N VAL A 727 -7.91 6.50 -36.12
CA VAL A 727 -6.50 6.17 -36.37
C VAL A 727 -6.13 6.71 -37.74
N VAL A 728 -5.66 7.96 -37.75
CA VAL A 728 -5.26 8.68 -38.95
C VAL A 728 -4.13 7.96 -39.68
N SER A 729 -3.23 7.30 -38.94
CA SER A 729 -2.09 6.59 -39.52
C SER A 729 -2.47 5.37 -40.38
N ASN A 730 -3.69 4.87 -40.24
CA ASN A 730 -4.19 3.75 -41.03
C ASN A 730 -4.82 4.22 -42.37
N GLU A 731 -4.88 5.53 -42.62
CA GLU A 731 -5.39 6.08 -43.87
C GLU A 731 -4.38 5.93 -45.01
N SER A 732 -4.86 5.66 -46.23
CA SER A 732 -3.98 5.48 -47.39
C SER A 732 -3.17 6.72 -47.73
N PHE A 733 -3.65 7.92 -47.37
CA PHE A 733 -2.91 9.17 -47.56
C PHE A 733 -1.77 9.36 -46.55
N TRP A 734 -1.71 8.55 -45.48
CA TRP A 734 -0.68 8.64 -44.44
C TRP A 734 0.60 7.87 -44.80
N GLU A 735 0.55 7.00 -45.81
CA GLU A 735 1.70 6.22 -46.31
C GLU A 735 3.01 7.03 -46.45
N PRO A 736 3.03 8.28 -46.96
CA PRO A 736 4.26 9.06 -47.06
C PRO A 736 4.92 9.41 -45.70
N LEU A 737 4.14 9.42 -44.62
CA LEU A 737 4.57 9.77 -43.26
C LEU A 737 4.73 8.56 -42.34
N SER A 738 4.34 7.35 -42.78
CA SER A 738 4.27 6.13 -41.95
C SER A 738 5.61 5.72 -41.34
N THR A 739 6.73 6.11 -41.95
CA THR A 739 8.09 5.84 -41.42
C THR A 739 8.50 6.79 -40.29
N ALA A 740 8.04 8.04 -40.32
CA ALA A 740 8.34 9.03 -39.29
C ALA A 740 7.32 8.99 -38.15
N VAL A 741 6.04 8.89 -38.50
CA VAL A 741 4.90 8.79 -37.59
C VAL A 741 4.19 7.46 -37.84
N THR A 742 4.61 6.44 -37.10
CA THR A 742 4.17 5.05 -37.28
C THR A 742 2.79 4.79 -36.70
N HIS A 743 2.36 5.61 -35.74
CA HIS A 743 0.99 5.59 -35.23
C HIS A 743 0.51 7.01 -34.93
N LEU A 744 -0.70 7.35 -35.36
CA LEU A 744 -1.41 8.55 -34.95
C LEU A 744 -2.89 8.23 -34.77
N LYS A 745 -3.39 8.47 -33.56
CA LYS A 745 -4.79 8.32 -33.21
C LYS A 745 -5.30 9.54 -32.47
N ILE A 746 -6.47 9.99 -32.85
CA ILE A 746 -7.23 11.04 -32.15
C ILE A 746 -8.48 10.39 -31.57
N ARG A 747 -8.79 10.69 -30.31
CA ARG A 747 -9.96 10.17 -29.61
C ARG A 747 -10.67 11.25 -28.83
N GLY A 748 -11.96 11.08 -28.61
CA GLY A 748 -12.75 11.95 -27.75
C GLY A 748 -13.93 11.23 -27.12
N SER A 749 -14.26 11.61 -25.90
CA SER A 749 -15.38 11.03 -25.15
C SER A 749 -16.19 12.07 -24.41
N TYR A 750 -17.49 11.80 -24.28
CA TYR A 750 -18.40 12.60 -23.47
C TYR A 750 -19.44 11.71 -22.80
N GLY A 751 -19.69 11.93 -21.52
CA GLY A 751 -20.67 11.12 -20.81
C GLY A 751 -21.03 11.60 -19.42
N LEU A 752 -22.03 10.93 -18.86
CA LEU A 752 -22.53 11.12 -17.51
C LEU A 752 -22.14 9.92 -16.66
N VAL A 753 -21.71 10.17 -15.43
CA VAL A 753 -21.43 9.13 -14.42
C VAL A 753 -21.92 9.60 -13.04
N GLY A 754 -22.27 8.64 -12.17
CA GLY A 754 -22.87 8.89 -10.85
C GLY A 754 -21.94 8.56 -9.68
N SER A 755 -22.33 9.02 -8.49
CA SER A 755 -21.75 8.61 -7.19
C SER A 755 -22.85 8.24 -6.20
N ASP A 756 -22.77 7.03 -5.65
CA ASP A 756 -23.69 6.50 -4.63
C ASP A 756 -23.30 6.89 -3.20
N GLU A 757 -22.04 7.26 -2.98
CA GLU A 757 -21.59 7.88 -1.73
C GLU A 757 -22.07 9.33 -1.75
N THR A 758 -23.12 9.58 -0.96
CA THR A 758 -23.79 10.87 -0.82
C THR A 758 -23.46 11.50 0.54
N GLY A 759 -22.18 11.55 0.91
CA GLY A 759 -21.72 12.30 2.09
C GLY A 759 -21.96 11.66 3.46
N LEU A 760 -21.98 10.32 3.56
CA LEU A 760 -21.88 9.63 4.85
C LEU A 760 -20.63 10.10 5.60
N SER A 761 -19.51 10.23 4.90
CA SER A 761 -18.25 10.72 5.47
C SER A 761 -18.35 12.16 5.98
N ALA A 762 -19.22 12.98 5.37
CA ALA A 762 -19.51 14.34 5.82
C ALA A 762 -20.58 14.40 6.93
N GLY A 763 -21.12 13.25 7.35
CA GLY A 763 -22.14 13.12 8.40
C GLY A 763 -23.59 13.18 7.91
N ALA A 764 -23.84 12.94 6.63
CA ALA A 764 -25.21 12.78 6.12
C ALA A 764 -25.80 11.43 6.56
N ALA A 765 -27.12 11.35 6.70
CA ALA A 765 -27.81 10.11 7.04
C ALA A 765 -27.61 9.02 5.97
N HIS A 766 -27.68 7.74 6.36
CA HIS A 766 -27.62 6.63 5.39
C HIS A 766 -28.81 6.65 4.44
N PHE A 767 -30.02 6.73 4.99
CA PHE A 767 -31.23 6.97 4.23
C PHE A 767 -31.51 8.47 4.19
N LEU A 768 -31.33 9.07 3.02
CA LEU A 768 -31.51 10.51 2.86
C LEU A 768 -33.00 10.93 2.94
N TYR A 769 -33.93 10.00 2.85
CA TYR A 769 -35.37 10.27 2.75
C TYR A 769 -36.13 10.06 4.07
N ILE A 770 -35.43 9.84 5.19
CA ILE A 770 -36.03 9.56 6.50
C ILE A 770 -35.57 10.64 7.49
N ASN A 771 -36.50 11.15 8.30
CA ASN A 771 -36.17 12.00 9.44
C ASN A 771 -35.53 11.16 10.56
N ASN A 772 -34.39 11.60 11.08
CA ASN A 772 -33.76 10.99 12.24
C ASN A 772 -34.21 11.71 13.52
N VAL A 773 -34.94 10.99 14.38
CA VAL A 773 -35.50 11.50 15.64
C VAL A 773 -34.99 10.63 16.79
N ASN A 774 -34.25 11.25 17.70
CA ASN A 774 -33.81 10.64 18.95
C ASN A 774 -34.81 11.00 20.05
N ILE A 775 -35.53 10.00 20.58
CA ILE A 775 -36.64 10.23 21.51
C ILE A 775 -36.19 10.86 22.85
N ASP A 776 -34.91 10.75 23.21
CA ASP A 776 -34.30 11.38 24.39
C ASP A 776 -33.21 12.41 24.01
N GLY A 777 -33.24 12.90 22.77
CA GLY A 777 -32.23 13.75 22.17
C GLY A 777 -32.36 15.25 22.46
N SER A 778 -33.45 15.71 23.10
CA SER A 778 -33.57 17.12 23.46
C SER A 778 -32.62 17.49 24.60
N GLY A 779 -32.34 18.79 24.74
CA GLY A 779 -31.72 19.34 25.96
C GLY A 779 -32.51 18.94 27.21
N ILE A 780 -31.84 18.92 28.36
CA ILE A 780 -32.50 18.68 29.64
C ILE A 780 -33.35 19.92 29.96
N PHE A 781 -34.65 19.72 30.09
CA PHE A 781 -35.56 20.75 30.57
C PHE A 781 -35.91 20.44 32.02
N SER A 782 -35.52 21.35 32.91
CA SER A 782 -35.77 21.25 34.35
C SER A 782 -36.85 22.24 34.75
N THR A 783 -37.84 21.79 35.52
CA THR A 783 -38.88 22.64 36.13
C THR A 783 -39.00 22.32 37.61
N GLY A 784 -39.30 23.33 38.45
CA GLY A 784 -39.46 23.17 39.90
C GLY A 784 -38.93 24.37 40.69
N PRO A 785 -39.26 24.47 42.00
CA PRO A 785 -38.76 25.53 42.87
C PRO A 785 -37.25 25.39 43.12
N TYR A 786 -36.58 26.50 43.43
CA TYR A 786 -35.12 26.64 43.47
C TYR A 786 -34.39 25.84 44.58
N ASP A 787 -35.09 24.98 45.31
CA ASP A 787 -34.63 24.29 46.53
C ASP A 787 -34.40 22.78 46.31
N GLY A 788 -33.72 22.41 45.24
CA GLY A 788 -33.28 21.02 44.99
C GLY A 788 -34.37 20.04 44.50
N VAL A 789 -35.62 20.49 44.34
CA VAL A 789 -36.74 19.69 43.80
C VAL A 789 -36.97 20.04 42.33
N TYR A 790 -35.96 19.82 41.49
CA TYR A 790 -36.11 19.97 40.04
C TYR A 790 -36.56 18.64 39.43
N ILE A 791 -37.58 18.69 38.58
CA ILE A 791 -37.93 17.60 37.69
C ILE A 791 -37.27 17.88 36.35
N SER A 792 -36.20 17.13 36.06
CA SER A 792 -35.53 17.13 34.77
C SER A 792 -36.20 16.11 33.84
N LYS A 793 -36.63 16.55 32.67
CA LYS A 793 -37.11 15.68 31.59
C LYS A 793 -36.31 15.92 30.32
N ARG A 794 -36.23 14.88 29.51
CA ARG A 794 -35.81 14.95 28.11
C ARG A 794 -37.02 14.64 27.24
N GLY A 795 -36.98 15.11 26.01
CA GLY A 795 -37.96 14.80 24.98
C GLY A 795 -37.26 14.52 23.66
N PRO A 796 -38.05 14.34 22.59
CA PRO A 796 -37.50 14.02 21.28
C PRO A 796 -36.68 15.19 20.73
N GLY A 797 -35.46 14.89 20.27
CA GLY A 797 -34.61 15.77 19.49
C GLY A 797 -34.53 15.29 18.05
N ILE A 798 -34.62 16.21 17.10
CA ILE A 798 -34.38 15.89 15.68
C ILE A 798 -32.88 15.98 15.45
N GLU A 799 -32.26 14.88 15.02
CA GLU A 799 -30.83 14.81 14.69
C GLU A 799 -30.60 15.09 13.19
N GLY A 800 -31.61 14.88 12.35
CA GLY A 800 -31.52 15.16 10.92
C GLY A 800 -32.88 15.12 10.23
N TYR A 801 -33.06 16.02 9.26
CA TYR A 801 -34.24 16.02 8.40
C TYR A 801 -33.97 15.23 7.12
N ALA A 802 -35.02 14.62 6.58
CA ALA A 802 -35.02 14.05 5.25
C ALA A 802 -34.64 15.14 4.23
N VAL A 803 -33.77 14.77 3.30
CA VAL A 803 -33.39 15.57 2.14
C VAL A 803 -34.55 15.57 1.16
N GLU A 804 -35.12 16.75 0.97
CA GLU A 804 -36.15 16.96 -0.04
C GLU A 804 -35.57 16.74 -1.45
N ASN A 805 -36.26 15.94 -2.26
CA ASN A 805 -35.83 15.59 -3.63
C ASN A 805 -34.40 15.04 -3.71
N ALA A 806 -33.99 14.24 -2.73
CA ALA A 806 -32.69 13.58 -2.72
C ALA A 806 -32.40 12.89 -4.05
N SER A 807 -31.24 13.19 -4.64
CA SER A 807 -30.83 12.68 -5.94
C SER A 807 -29.38 12.22 -5.94
N TRP A 808 -28.96 11.56 -7.01
CA TRP A 808 -27.56 11.25 -7.24
C TRP A 808 -26.71 12.51 -7.43
N GLU A 809 -25.47 12.43 -6.98
CA GLU A 809 -24.41 13.33 -7.42
C GLU A 809 -23.93 12.89 -8.81
N ARG A 810 -23.87 13.82 -9.76
CA ARG A 810 -23.61 13.52 -11.16
C ARG A 810 -22.41 14.29 -11.68
N ALA A 811 -21.52 13.59 -12.39
CA ALA A 811 -20.40 14.18 -13.09
C ALA A 811 -20.59 14.07 -14.60
N LYS A 812 -20.46 15.20 -15.29
CA LYS A 812 -20.40 15.33 -16.75
C LYS A 812 -18.94 15.39 -17.13
N LYS A 813 -18.46 14.42 -17.90
CA LYS A 813 -17.05 14.31 -18.27
C LYS A 813 -16.87 14.52 -19.75
N PHE A 814 -15.86 15.30 -20.11
CA PHE A 814 -15.40 15.49 -21.48
C PHE A 814 -13.91 15.19 -21.54
N ASP A 815 -13.48 14.46 -22.57
CA ASP A 815 -12.10 14.08 -22.81
C ASP A 815 -11.75 14.18 -24.29
N ILE A 816 -10.54 14.64 -24.59
CA ILE A 816 -9.93 14.57 -25.91
C ILE A 816 -8.48 14.13 -25.77
N GLY A 817 -8.09 13.12 -26.55
CA GLY A 817 -6.78 12.50 -26.46
C GLY A 817 -6.12 12.32 -27.82
N VAL A 818 -4.78 12.33 -27.80
CA VAL A 818 -3.93 12.05 -28.96
C VAL A 818 -2.89 11.00 -28.54
N ASP A 819 -2.84 9.90 -29.28
CA ASP A 819 -1.82 8.88 -29.16
C ASP A 819 -0.93 8.94 -30.41
N LEU A 820 0.38 9.01 -30.21
CA LEU A 820 1.38 9.22 -31.24
C LEU A 820 2.55 8.25 -31.03
N ASN A 821 2.99 7.56 -32.07
CA ASN A 821 4.25 6.80 -32.08
C ASN A 821 5.16 7.35 -33.18
N LEU A 822 6.39 7.70 -32.81
CA LEU A 822 7.40 8.25 -33.73
C LEU A 822 8.54 7.26 -33.89
N PHE A 823 8.88 6.96 -35.15
CA PHE A 823 10.00 6.07 -35.53
C PHE A 823 9.98 4.68 -34.86
N ASP A 824 8.81 4.19 -34.45
CA ASP A 824 8.62 2.99 -33.61
C ASP A 824 9.45 2.97 -32.31
N GLN A 825 9.80 4.14 -31.80
CA GLN A 825 10.68 4.30 -30.65
C GLN A 825 10.11 5.22 -29.58
N VAL A 826 9.35 6.26 -29.97
CA VAL A 826 8.82 7.27 -29.04
C VAL A 826 7.29 7.21 -29.03
N SER A 827 6.72 6.69 -27.94
CA SER A 827 5.29 6.72 -27.68
C SER A 827 4.94 7.98 -26.88
N ILE A 828 3.97 8.77 -27.35
CA ILE A 828 3.46 9.97 -26.70
C ILE A 828 1.94 9.84 -26.59
N THR A 829 1.41 9.98 -25.38
CA THR A 829 -0.02 10.09 -25.12
C THR A 829 -0.29 11.42 -24.43
N PHE A 830 -1.21 12.19 -25.01
CA PHE A 830 -1.70 13.44 -24.44
C PHE A 830 -3.22 13.36 -24.25
N ASP A 831 -3.73 13.73 -23.08
CA ASP A 831 -5.17 13.82 -22.81
C ASP A 831 -5.49 15.20 -22.22
N TYR A 832 -6.55 15.85 -22.69
CA TYR A 832 -7.17 17.01 -22.06
C TYR A 832 -8.55 16.63 -21.55
N PHE A 833 -8.88 17.05 -20.31
CA PHE A 833 -10.15 16.72 -19.70
C PHE A 833 -10.84 17.93 -19.07
N HIS A 834 -12.17 17.88 -19.05
CA HIS A 834 -13.02 18.84 -18.35
C HIS A 834 -14.25 18.14 -17.76
N ASP A 835 -14.28 18.06 -16.44
CA ASP A 835 -15.34 17.45 -15.66
C ASP A 835 -16.14 18.54 -14.94
N ARG A 836 -17.47 18.46 -15.01
CA ARG A 836 -18.40 19.26 -14.21
C ARG A 836 -19.24 18.37 -13.33
N ARG A 837 -19.12 18.54 -12.03
CA ARG A 837 -19.92 17.84 -11.04
C ARG A 837 -21.04 18.74 -10.52
N ASP A 838 -22.27 18.24 -10.60
CA ASP A 838 -23.46 18.90 -10.08
C ASP A 838 -24.19 18.03 -9.05
N ARG A 839 -25.09 18.66 -8.29
CA ARG A 839 -25.92 18.02 -7.26
C ARG A 839 -25.12 17.41 -6.09
N ILE A 840 -23.96 18.00 -5.79
CA ILE A 840 -23.14 17.60 -4.64
C ILE A 840 -23.95 17.85 -3.36
N LEU A 841 -24.07 16.83 -2.52
CA LEU A 841 -24.79 16.92 -1.26
C LEU A 841 -23.99 17.75 -0.26
N GLN A 842 -24.62 18.73 0.38
CA GLN A 842 -23.99 19.56 1.42
C GLN A 842 -25.01 19.98 2.48
N LYS A 843 -24.54 20.28 3.69
CA LYS A 843 -25.34 21.00 4.69
C LYS A 843 -25.60 22.42 4.18
N ARG A 844 -26.82 22.93 4.43
CA ARG A 844 -27.22 24.28 4.03
C ARG A 844 -26.46 25.34 4.84
N GLY A 845 -25.38 25.88 4.27
CA GLY A 845 -24.53 26.88 4.94
C GLY A 845 -25.21 28.22 5.17
N SER A 846 -26.19 28.59 4.32
CA SER A 846 -26.99 29.81 4.45
C SER A 846 -28.22 29.66 5.36
N TRP A 847 -28.37 28.52 6.05
CA TRP A 847 -29.57 28.23 6.85
C TRP A 847 -29.60 29.02 8.17
N PRO A 848 -30.64 29.83 8.45
CA PRO A 848 -30.69 30.67 9.65
C PRO A 848 -30.85 29.82 10.92
N VAL A 849 -29.91 29.96 11.86
CA VAL A 849 -29.98 29.31 13.19
C VAL A 849 -31.24 29.75 13.96
N ILE A 850 -31.72 30.98 13.74
CA ILE A 850 -32.92 31.55 14.38
C ILE A 850 -34.20 30.76 14.09
N MET A 851 -34.25 29.95 13.02
CA MET A 851 -35.39 29.10 12.73
C MET A 851 -35.53 27.89 13.67
N GLY A 852 -34.61 27.72 14.65
CA GLY A 852 -34.66 26.62 15.62
C GLY A 852 -34.08 25.30 15.09
N TYR A 853 -33.44 25.31 13.92
CA TYR A 853 -32.79 24.15 13.30
C TYR A 853 -31.31 23.97 13.73
N ALA A 854 -30.88 24.66 14.78
CA ALA A 854 -29.48 24.72 15.21
C ALA A 854 -28.82 23.33 15.38
N HIS A 855 -29.60 22.33 15.78
CA HIS A 855 -29.12 20.96 16.02
C HIS A 855 -29.26 20.02 14.80
N ALA A 856 -30.05 20.39 13.78
CA ALA A 856 -30.31 19.57 12.60
C ALA A 856 -30.45 20.44 11.35
N THR A 857 -29.36 21.08 10.93
CA THR A 857 -29.32 21.84 9.68
C THR A 857 -29.63 20.93 8.48
N PRO A 858 -30.59 21.29 7.60
CA PRO A 858 -30.94 20.45 6.45
C PRO A 858 -29.78 20.23 5.48
N TRP A 859 -29.83 19.10 4.78
CA TRP A 859 -28.92 18.74 3.69
C TRP A 859 -29.61 18.94 2.33
N SER A 860 -28.85 19.26 1.29
CA SER A 860 -29.40 19.43 -0.06
C SER A 860 -28.38 19.18 -1.19
N ASN A 861 -28.84 18.63 -2.31
CA ASN A 861 -28.07 18.32 -3.52
C ASN A 861 -27.88 19.57 -4.42
N ILE A 862 -27.18 20.60 -3.93
CA ILE A 862 -27.05 21.89 -4.65
C ILE A 862 -25.62 22.25 -5.04
N GLY A 863 -24.60 21.57 -4.49
CA GLY A 863 -23.19 21.90 -4.73
C GLY A 863 -22.72 21.61 -6.15
N LYS A 864 -21.76 22.42 -6.63
CA LYS A 864 -21.19 22.28 -7.99
C LYS A 864 -19.68 22.54 -8.01
N VAL A 865 -18.94 21.71 -8.74
CA VAL A 865 -17.48 21.80 -8.94
C VAL A 865 -17.13 21.62 -10.40
N ASP A 866 -16.19 22.42 -10.89
CA ASP A 866 -15.49 22.16 -12.16
C ASP A 866 -14.10 21.62 -11.86
N ASN A 867 -13.65 20.62 -12.61
CA ASN A 867 -12.31 20.06 -12.57
C ASN A 867 -11.78 19.91 -14.00
N LYS A 868 -10.59 20.42 -14.30
CA LYS A 868 -10.01 20.37 -15.65
C LYS A 868 -8.50 20.26 -15.60
N GLY A 869 -7.91 19.77 -16.68
CA GLY A 869 -6.48 19.53 -16.71
C GLY A 869 -6.00 18.91 -18.00
N PHE A 870 -4.72 18.56 -18.00
CA PHE A 870 -4.12 17.79 -19.07
C PHE A 870 -3.07 16.82 -18.51
N GLU A 871 -2.86 15.75 -19.26
CA GLU A 871 -1.98 14.65 -18.93
C GLU A 871 -1.06 14.40 -20.13
N LEU A 872 0.21 14.12 -19.85
CA LEU A 872 1.21 13.78 -20.85
C LEU A 872 2.00 12.56 -20.36
N SER A 873 2.12 11.56 -21.22
CA SER A 873 3.04 10.43 -21.03
C SER A 873 3.92 10.31 -22.26
N VAL A 874 5.22 10.17 -22.04
CA VAL A 874 6.23 9.98 -23.07
C VAL A 874 7.07 8.78 -22.69
N ASN A 875 7.26 7.87 -23.63
CA ASN A 875 8.13 6.72 -23.46
C ASN A 875 9.01 6.57 -24.70
N TRP A 876 10.32 6.52 -24.51
CA TRP A 876 11.29 6.21 -25.54
C TRP A 876 11.97 4.89 -25.25
N LYS A 877 11.78 3.92 -26.14
CA LYS A 877 12.39 2.59 -26.05
C LYS A 877 13.27 2.33 -27.26
N LYS A 878 14.49 1.84 -27.02
CA LYS A 878 15.40 1.47 -28.11
C LYS A 878 16.41 0.42 -27.69
N GLU A 879 16.66 -0.53 -28.58
CA GLU A 879 17.89 -1.32 -28.57
C GLU A 879 19.00 -0.50 -29.24
N ILE A 880 19.91 0.07 -28.44
CA ILE A 880 20.93 1.00 -28.96
C ILE A 880 22.07 0.24 -29.65
N ILE A 881 22.49 -0.87 -29.05
CA ILE A 881 23.40 -1.87 -29.62
C ILE A 881 22.86 -3.25 -29.26
N LYS A 882 23.32 -4.29 -29.94
CA LYS A 882 22.91 -5.67 -29.68
C LYS A 882 22.95 -6.00 -28.19
N ASP A 883 21.84 -6.52 -27.66
CA ASP A 883 21.62 -6.90 -26.26
C ASP A 883 21.63 -5.72 -25.26
N MET A 884 21.57 -4.46 -25.72
CA MET A 884 21.48 -3.25 -24.89
C MET A 884 20.18 -2.49 -25.11
N PHE A 885 19.25 -2.64 -24.17
CA PHE A 885 17.94 -2.00 -24.19
C PHE A 885 17.93 -0.78 -23.26
N VAL A 886 17.37 0.33 -23.74
CA VAL A 886 17.10 1.54 -22.95
C VAL A 886 15.62 1.88 -23.05
N ASP A 887 15.02 2.20 -21.90
CA ASP A 887 13.65 2.70 -21.73
C ASP A 887 13.72 4.00 -20.92
N LEU A 888 13.40 5.13 -21.56
CA LEU A 888 13.24 6.42 -20.91
C LEU A 888 11.76 6.77 -20.85
N ARG A 889 11.24 6.99 -19.64
CA ARG A 889 9.83 7.30 -19.41
C ARG A 889 9.67 8.62 -18.69
N GLY A 890 8.62 9.35 -19.04
CA GLY A 890 8.24 10.62 -18.43
C GLY A 890 6.72 10.77 -18.39
N ASN A 891 6.19 11.15 -17.24
CA ASN A 891 4.77 11.37 -17.01
C ASN A 891 4.57 12.74 -16.36
N PHE A 892 3.50 13.43 -16.77
CA PHE A 892 3.14 14.74 -16.25
C PHE A 892 1.62 14.87 -16.18
N THR A 893 1.12 15.34 -15.04
CA THR A 893 -0.31 15.56 -14.80
C THR A 893 -0.51 16.95 -14.23
N TYR A 894 -1.37 17.75 -14.86
CA TYR A 894 -1.82 19.03 -14.34
C TYR A 894 -3.33 19.00 -14.10
N THR A 895 -3.76 19.34 -12.89
CA THR A 895 -5.19 19.39 -12.52
C THR A 895 -5.53 20.70 -11.83
N GLN A 896 -6.77 21.16 -12.05
CA GLN A 896 -7.31 22.33 -11.39
C GLN A 896 -8.81 22.16 -11.16
N ASN A 897 -9.22 22.28 -9.90
CA ASN A 897 -10.61 22.32 -9.49
C ASN A 897 -11.04 23.71 -9.00
N LYS A 898 -12.36 23.94 -8.99
CA LYS A 898 -12.98 25.20 -8.55
C LYS A 898 -14.40 24.96 -8.05
N TYR A 899 -14.77 25.60 -6.94
CA TYR A 899 -16.17 25.72 -6.51
C TYR A 899 -16.94 26.57 -7.53
N VAL A 900 -17.87 25.94 -8.24
CA VAL A 900 -18.82 26.62 -9.13
C VAL A 900 -20.00 27.15 -8.31
N TYR A 901 -20.43 26.38 -7.31
CA TYR A 901 -21.45 26.77 -6.36
C TYR A 901 -21.25 26.05 -5.03
N ASN A 902 -21.17 26.81 -3.94
CA ASN A 902 -21.20 26.36 -2.57
C ASN A 902 -22.30 27.15 -1.84
N ASP A 903 -23.10 26.51 -0.98
CA ASP A 903 -24.11 27.24 -0.20
C ASP A 903 -23.44 27.89 1.00
N GLU A 904 -23.41 29.20 1.01
CA GLU A 904 -22.68 30.00 1.98
C GLU A 904 -23.51 31.22 2.41
N PRO A 905 -23.34 31.71 3.66
CA PRO A 905 -23.92 32.98 4.08
C PRO A 905 -23.52 34.14 3.16
N ASP A 906 -24.30 35.20 3.19
CA ASP A 906 -23.88 36.46 2.58
C ASP A 906 -22.78 37.08 3.46
N TYR A 907 -21.60 37.22 2.88
CA TYR A 907 -20.44 37.79 3.56
C TYR A 907 -20.24 39.24 3.10
N PRO A 908 -19.83 40.15 4.00
CA PRO A 908 -19.58 41.55 3.64
C PRO A 908 -18.47 41.69 2.60
N TYR A 909 -17.52 40.74 2.52
CA TYR A 909 -16.37 40.83 1.63
C TYR A 909 -16.20 39.62 0.70
N VAL A 910 -15.81 39.89 -0.54
CA VAL A 910 -15.67 38.89 -1.61
C VAL A 910 -14.57 37.85 -1.31
N TRP A 911 -13.57 38.17 -0.49
CA TRP A 911 -12.51 37.22 -0.13
C TRP A 911 -12.92 36.22 0.97
N GLN A 912 -14.06 36.39 1.63
CA GLN A 912 -14.61 35.40 2.57
C GLN A 912 -15.35 34.26 1.84
N THR A 913 -15.79 34.49 0.61
CA THR A 913 -16.60 33.51 -0.11
C THR A 913 -15.80 32.28 -0.56
N LYS A 914 -16.40 31.09 -0.64
CA LYS A 914 -15.71 29.90 -1.20
C LYS A 914 -15.97 29.75 -2.69
N THR A 915 -17.16 30.13 -3.13
CA THR A 915 -17.56 30.12 -4.53
C THR A 915 -16.55 30.91 -5.37
N GLY A 916 -16.06 30.30 -6.45
CA GLY A 916 -15.03 30.92 -7.29
C GLY A 916 -13.58 30.48 -6.98
N LYS A 917 -13.34 29.78 -5.86
CA LYS A 917 -11.99 29.42 -5.40
C LYS A 917 -11.70 27.91 -5.56
N PRO A 918 -10.42 27.50 -5.52
CA PRO A 918 -10.04 26.08 -5.59
C PRO A 918 -10.49 25.30 -4.35
N LEU A 919 -10.71 23.98 -4.48
CA LEU A 919 -11.06 23.11 -3.35
C LEU A 919 -9.91 22.97 -2.37
N SER A 920 -8.67 22.92 -2.87
CA SER A 920 -7.44 22.95 -2.06
C SER A 920 -6.72 24.28 -2.28
N CYS A 921 -6.75 25.14 -1.27
CA CYS A 921 -6.06 26.42 -1.23
C CYS A 921 -5.59 26.72 0.20
N THR A 922 -4.64 27.65 0.36
CA THR A 922 -4.14 28.10 1.66
C THR A 922 -4.77 29.44 2.02
N TYR A 923 -5.39 29.50 3.19
CA TYR A 923 -5.97 30.70 3.78
C TYR A 923 -5.17 31.19 4.98
N GLY A 924 -5.27 32.48 5.26
CA GLY A 924 -4.67 33.09 6.44
C GLY A 924 -4.56 34.60 6.30
N TYR A 925 -3.88 35.22 7.25
CA TYR A 925 -3.57 36.64 7.24
C TYR A 925 -2.38 36.96 6.32
N ILE A 926 -2.37 38.13 5.69
CA ILE A 926 -1.18 38.64 5.02
C ILE A 926 -0.26 39.23 6.09
N ALA A 927 0.91 38.63 6.28
CA ALA A 927 1.97 39.20 7.09
C ALA A 927 2.79 40.20 6.26
N ASP A 928 2.91 41.42 6.76
CA ASP A 928 3.71 42.52 6.19
C ASP A 928 5.11 42.62 6.83
N GLY A 929 5.56 41.51 7.42
CA GLY A 929 6.82 41.40 8.15
C GLY A 929 6.63 41.35 9.66
N LEU A 930 7.66 41.75 10.39
CA LEU A 930 7.63 41.91 11.83
C LEU A 930 7.54 43.40 12.18
N PHE A 931 6.95 43.74 13.33
CA PHE A 931 6.94 45.11 13.81
C PHE A 931 8.37 45.59 14.08
N LYS A 932 8.75 46.75 13.54
CA LYS A 932 10.11 47.26 13.70
C LYS A 932 10.35 47.84 15.10
N ASP A 933 9.42 48.67 15.57
CA ASP A 933 9.50 49.45 16.80
C ASP A 933 8.09 49.85 17.28
N GLU A 934 8.02 50.55 18.41
CA GLU A 934 6.74 51.01 18.99
C GLU A 934 6.04 52.07 18.13
N ASP A 935 6.77 52.85 17.33
CA ASP A 935 6.17 53.80 16.39
C ASP A 935 5.48 53.07 15.24
N ASP A 936 6.08 51.99 14.74
CA ASP A 936 5.48 51.13 13.74
C ASP A 936 4.17 50.50 14.24
N ILE A 937 4.13 50.04 15.50
CA ILE A 937 2.91 49.51 16.14
C ILE A 937 1.82 50.58 16.24
N ARG A 938 2.16 51.79 16.73
CA ARG A 938 1.19 52.90 16.87
C ARG A 938 0.59 53.35 15.55
N ASN A 939 1.36 53.26 14.46
CA ASN A 939 0.94 53.66 13.13
C ASN A 939 0.31 52.51 12.31
N SER A 940 0.15 51.32 12.91
CA SER A 940 -0.42 50.14 12.26
C SER A 940 -1.85 49.84 12.73
N PRO A 941 -2.65 49.09 11.94
CA PRO A 941 -3.96 48.62 12.36
C PRO A 941 -3.93 47.82 13.67
N SER A 942 -4.99 47.91 14.46
CA SER A 942 -5.04 47.30 15.79
C SER A 942 -5.15 45.77 15.72
N GLN A 943 -4.14 45.05 16.22
CA GLN A 943 -4.14 43.58 16.32
C GLN A 943 -4.64 43.03 17.67
N LYS A 944 -5.26 43.88 18.51
CA LYS A 944 -5.73 43.49 19.86
C LYS A 944 -6.71 42.32 19.87
N ASN A 945 -7.49 42.15 18.81
CA ASN A 945 -8.49 41.08 18.67
C ASN A 945 -7.86 39.69 18.42
N LEU A 946 -6.54 39.61 18.21
CA LEU A 946 -5.84 38.35 17.93
C LEU A 946 -5.39 37.61 19.20
N GLY A 947 -5.57 38.21 20.38
CA GLY A 947 -5.44 37.54 21.67
C GLY A 947 -4.09 37.70 22.38
N SER A 948 -3.19 38.54 21.86
CA SER A 948 -1.95 38.92 22.57
C SER A 948 -1.61 40.40 22.41
N THR A 949 -0.79 40.91 23.34
CA THR A 949 -0.21 42.26 23.23
C THR A 949 0.98 42.22 22.28
N VAL A 950 0.87 42.95 21.17
CA VAL A 950 1.95 43.03 20.16
C VAL A 950 3.10 43.90 20.66
N MET A 951 4.32 43.51 20.32
CA MET A 951 5.58 44.22 20.58
C MET A 951 6.49 44.15 19.34
N PRO A 952 7.58 44.94 19.26
CA PRO A 952 8.55 44.84 18.16
C PRO A 952 9.00 43.39 17.95
N GLY A 953 9.12 42.93 16.70
CA GLY A 953 9.42 41.54 16.38
C GLY A 953 8.21 40.59 16.34
N ASP A 954 7.01 41.02 16.74
CA ASP A 954 5.77 40.27 16.49
C ASP A 954 5.30 40.45 15.05
N ILE A 955 4.52 39.48 14.56
CA ILE A 955 4.05 39.49 13.18
C ILE A 955 3.06 40.63 12.97
N LYS A 956 3.34 41.48 11.99
CA LYS A 956 2.47 42.56 11.53
C LYS A 956 1.56 42.07 10.43
N TYR A 957 0.24 42.25 10.58
CA TYR A 957 -0.77 41.83 9.61
C TYR A 957 -1.36 43.03 8.87
N ARG A 958 -1.70 42.80 7.60
CA ARG A 958 -2.38 43.78 6.77
C ARG A 958 -3.87 43.80 7.08
N ASP A 959 -4.39 45.00 7.33
CA ASP A 959 -5.82 45.28 7.32
C ASP A 959 -6.32 45.27 5.88
N VAL A 960 -7.20 44.34 5.57
CA VAL A 960 -7.68 44.11 4.20
C VAL A 960 -8.98 44.88 3.95
N ASN A 961 -9.82 45.04 4.98
CA ASN A 961 -11.10 45.73 4.86
C ASN A 961 -11.00 47.26 5.08
N GLY A 962 -9.90 47.74 5.66
CA GLY A 962 -9.60 49.15 5.89
C GLY A 962 -10.31 49.75 7.11
N ASP A 963 -10.78 48.94 8.07
CA ASP A 963 -11.49 49.40 9.26
C ASP A 963 -10.57 49.82 10.43
N GLY A 964 -9.25 49.65 10.27
CA GLY A 964 -8.23 49.99 11.24
C GLY A 964 -8.00 48.92 12.31
N THR A 965 -8.62 47.74 12.19
CA THR A 965 -8.48 46.62 13.13
C THR A 965 -8.30 45.30 12.39
N ILE A 966 -7.47 44.40 12.94
CA ILE A 966 -7.28 43.06 12.37
C ILE A 966 -8.25 42.09 13.04
N THR A 967 -9.11 41.48 12.24
CA THR A 967 -10.13 40.50 12.66
C THR A 967 -10.14 39.27 11.76
N THR A 968 -11.00 38.30 12.05
CA THR A 968 -11.21 37.14 11.15
C THR A 968 -11.69 37.52 9.75
N GLU A 969 -12.21 38.74 9.56
CA GLU A 969 -12.65 39.24 8.26
C GLU A 969 -11.46 39.56 7.34
N ASP A 970 -10.25 39.75 7.87
CA ASP A 970 -9.02 40.03 7.10
C ASP A 970 -8.32 38.78 6.57
N GLN A 971 -8.85 37.60 6.87
CA GLN A 971 -8.31 36.36 6.34
C GLN A 971 -8.64 36.21 4.86
N ILE A 972 -7.62 36.02 4.04
CA ILE A 972 -7.76 35.86 2.59
C ILE A 972 -7.18 34.54 2.11
N MET A 973 -7.46 34.21 0.85
CA MET A 973 -6.76 33.14 0.15
C MET A 973 -5.33 33.59 -0.19
N LEU A 974 -4.37 33.25 0.67
CA LEU A 974 -2.94 33.55 0.50
C LEU A 974 -2.34 32.88 -0.74
N SER A 975 -2.79 31.67 -1.03
CA SER A 975 -2.34 30.91 -2.19
C SER A 975 -3.51 30.16 -2.80
N ARG A 976 -3.54 30.14 -4.14
CA ARG A 976 -4.45 29.29 -4.91
C ARG A 976 -4.09 27.80 -4.83
N TYR A 977 -2.95 27.47 -4.23
CA TYR A 977 -2.47 26.12 -3.98
C TYR A 977 -2.71 25.76 -2.52
N GLY A 978 -2.86 24.47 -2.23
CA GLY A 978 -2.98 23.93 -0.88
C GLY A 978 -2.15 22.66 -0.73
N GLY A 979 -2.53 21.78 0.20
CA GLY A 979 -1.82 20.51 0.44
C GLY A 979 -1.89 19.54 -0.75
N ILE A 980 -2.99 19.56 -1.53
CA ILE A 980 -3.17 18.72 -2.71
C ILE A 980 -2.46 19.38 -3.90
N PRO A 981 -1.45 18.73 -4.52
CA PRO A 981 -0.70 19.32 -5.61
C PRO A 981 -1.52 19.44 -6.89
N ARG A 982 -1.30 20.52 -7.65
CA ARG A 982 -1.86 20.65 -9.00
C ARG A 982 -1.00 19.98 -10.07
N ILE A 983 0.28 19.78 -9.79
CA ILE A 983 1.22 19.12 -10.69
C ILE A 983 1.77 17.88 -9.99
N GLN A 984 1.64 16.73 -10.64
CA GLN A 984 2.39 15.51 -10.29
C GLN A 984 3.12 15.01 -11.53
N TYR A 985 4.39 14.66 -11.38
CA TYR A 985 5.24 14.23 -12.48
C TYR A 985 6.19 13.12 -12.04
N GLY A 986 6.68 12.36 -13.00
CA GLY A 986 7.69 11.34 -12.77
C GLY A 986 8.49 11.08 -14.04
N PHE A 987 9.74 10.69 -13.88
CA PHE A 987 10.59 10.30 -15.00
C PHE A 987 11.59 9.26 -14.54
N GLY A 988 12.03 8.41 -15.47
CA GLY A 988 12.96 7.35 -15.14
C GLY A 988 13.65 6.76 -16.36
N LEU A 989 14.65 5.95 -16.06
CA LEU A 989 15.48 5.23 -17.01
C LEU A 989 15.53 3.77 -16.56
N ASN A 990 15.22 2.84 -17.46
CA ASN A 990 15.69 1.47 -17.34
C ASN A 990 16.73 1.20 -18.42
N TRP A 991 17.78 0.51 -18.02
CA TRP A 991 18.83 0.03 -18.90
C TRP A 991 19.04 -1.45 -18.63
N THR A 992 19.14 -2.23 -19.68
CA THR A 992 19.46 -3.66 -19.58
C THR A 992 20.53 -3.98 -20.58
N TYR A 993 21.60 -4.63 -20.12
CA TYR A 993 22.68 -5.11 -20.96
C TYR A 993 23.03 -6.55 -20.60
N LYS A 994 22.68 -7.49 -21.48
CA LYS A 994 22.82 -8.94 -21.26
C LYS A 994 22.17 -9.37 -19.94
N ASN A 995 22.99 -9.68 -18.94
CA ASN A 995 22.56 -10.17 -17.63
C ASN A 995 22.49 -9.08 -16.57
N ILE A 996 22.84 -7.83 -16.91
CA ILE A 996 22.81 -6.69 -15.99
C ILE A 996 21.57 -5.87 -16.29
N ASP A 997 20.86 -5.47 -15.25
CA ASP A 997 19.74 -4.55 -15.35
C ASP A 997 19.91 -3.42 -14.32
N PHE A 998 19.50 -2.21 -14.71
CA PHE A 998 19.59 -0.99 -13.91
C PHE A 998 18.33 -0.17 -14.14
N GLY A 999 17.75 0.34 -13.06
CA GLY A 999 16.57 1.19 -13.11
C GLY A 999 16.69 2.35 -12.15
N VAL A 1000 16.35 3.55 -12.61
CA VAL A 1000 16.15 4.73 -11.75
C VAL A 1000 14.82 5.38 -12.05
N PHE A 1001 14.18 5.88 -10.99
CA PHE A 1001 12.92 6.59 -11.11
C PHE A 1001 12.85 7.75 -10.12
N PHE A 1002 12.37 8.89 -10.62
CA PHE A 1002 12.13 10.10 -9.87
C PHE A 1002 10.65 10.44 -9.95
N ASN A 1003 10.08 10.91 -8.85
CA ASN A 1003 8.75 11.49 -8.83
C ASN A 1003 8.76 12.84 -8.12
N GLY A 1004 7.78 13.69 -8.40
CA GLY A 1004 7.70 15.00 -7.79
C GLY A 1004 6.29 15.57 -7.83
N SER A 1005 6.09 16.55 -6.96
CA SER A 1005 4.84 17.28 -6.82
C SER A 1005 5.14 18.78 -6.78
N ALA A 1006 4.35 19.58 -7.50
CA ALA A 1006 4.53 21.02 -7.57
C ALA A 1006 3.19 21.77 -7.56
N LYS A 1007 3.26 23.11 -7.39
CA LYS A 1007 2.09 23.98 -7.18
C LYS A 1007 1.29 23.51 -5.96
N ARG A 1008 1.99 23.35 -4.84
CA ARG A 1008 1.45 23.03 -3.53
C ARG A 1008 2.08 23.92 -2.46
N THR A 1009 1.35 24.17 -1.40
CA THR A 1009 1.79 24.99 -0.26
C THR A 1009 1.57 24.24 1.03
N LEU A 1010 2.43 24.53 2.00
CA LEU A 1010 2.39 24.00 3.36
C LEU A 1010 2.13 25.18 4.29
N MET A 1011 1.31 24.98 5.32
CA MET A 1011 1.23 25.91 6.45
C MET A 1011 1.95 25.21 7.60
N ILE A 1012 3.02 25.80 8.14
CA ILE A 1012 3.60 25.34 9.39
C ILE A 1012 2.90 26.08 10.53
N ASP A 1013 2.26 25.38 11.45
CA ASP A 1013 1.43 26.02 12.47
C ASP A 1013 1.60 25.35 13.84
N ASN A 1014 1.06 26.01 14.87
CA ASN A 1014 1.09 25.56 16.26
C ASN A 1014 2.50 25.28 16.82
N ILE A 1015 3.52 25.93 16.26
CA ILE A 1015 4.91 25.85 16.73
C ILE A 1015 5.12 26.98 17.75
N ALA A 1016 5.06 26.64 19.03
CA ALA A 1016 5.34 27.53 20.16
C ALA A 1016 6.14 26.77 21.24
N PRO A 1017 7.45 27.02 21.39
CA PRO A 1017 8.29 26.23 22.29
C PRO A 1017 8.04 26.53 23.77
N PHE A 1018 7.77 27.79 24.14
CA PHE A 1018 7.57 28.21 25.53
C PHE A 1018 6.12 28.70 25.68
N CYS A 1019 5.24 27.85 26.18
CA CYS A 1019 3.81 28.18 26.28
C CYS A 1019 3.18 27.50 27.49
N SER A 1020 3.78 27.70 28.66
CA SER A 1020 3.24 27.20 29.93
C SER A 1020 2.07 28.06 30.40
N ASP A 1021 0.87 27.82 29.87
CA ASP A 1021 -0.38 28.38 30.40
C ASP A 1021 -1.08 27.36 31.31
N VAL A 1022 -2.15 27.77 32.01
CA VAL A 1022 -2.95 26.86 32.86
C VAL A 1022 -3.43 25.65 32.02
N GLY A 1023 -2.85 24.47 32.29
CA GLY A 1023 -3.16 23.23 31.60
C GLY A 1023 -2.28 22.89 30.38
N ASN A 1024 -1.27 23.71 30.04
CA ASN A 1024 -0.32 23.44 28.96
C ASN A 1024 1.12 23.47 29.50
N GLN A 1025 1.93 22.47 29.13
CA GLN A 1025 3.33 22.40 29.51
C GLN A 1025 4.23 23.14 28.50
N ASP A 1026 5.39 23.60 28.97
CA ASP A 1026 6.48 24.04 28.09
C ASP A 1026 6.88 22.90 27.14
N ARG A 1027 7.14 23.23 25.88
CA ARG A 1027 7.41 22.28 24.80
C ARG A 1027 8.90 22.23 24.48
N ASN A 1028 9.28 21.23 23.69
CA ASN A 1028 10.62 21.15 23.12
C ASN A 1028 10.84 22.28 22.09
N LEU A 1029 12.09 22.66 21.91
CA LEU A 1029 12.48 23.74 21.02
C LEU A 1029 13.10 23.19 19.74
N MET A 1030 12.40 23.37 18.62
CA MET A 1030 12.91 22.98 17.30
C MET A 1030 14.12 23.84 16.94
N LYS A 1031 15.17 23.19 16.42
CA LYS A 1031 16.47 23.81 16.13
C LYS A 1031 16.36 25.03 15.22
N PHE A 1032 15.48 25.01 14.22
CA PHE A 1032 15.32 26.13 13.28
C PHE A 1032 14.88 27.44 13.95
N ILE A 1033 14.20 27.35 15.10
CA ILE A 1033 13.80 28.52 15.89
C ILE A 1033 15.02 29.11 16.56
N ALA A 1034 15.83 28.28 17.22
CA ALA A 1034 17.07 28.70 17.87
C ALA A 1034 18.09 29.28 16.87
N ASP A 1035 18.15 28.73 15.66
CA ASP A 1035 19.08 29.17 14.62
C ASP A 1035 18.68 30.53 14.00
N ASN A 1036 17.40 30.90 13.97
CA ASN A 1036 16.92 32.13 13.32
C ASN A 1036 15.59 32.65 13.87
N TYR A 1037 15.65 33.42 14.95
CA TYR A 1037 14.52 34.14 15.54
C TYR A 1037 14.83 35.64 15.70
N TRP A 1038 13.79 36.45 15.88
CA TRP A 1038 13.93 37.88 16.18
C TRP A 1038 14.24 38.09 17.67
N SER A 1039 15.24 38.91 17.98
CA SER A 1039 15.52 39.40 19.33
C SER A 1039 15.95 40.86 19.34
N GLU A 1040 15.99 41.48 20.52
CA GLU A 1040 16.49 42.86 20.66
C GLU A 1040 17.98 42.98 20.37
N ALA A 1041 18.76 41.93 20.70
CA ALA A 1041 20.18 41.86 20.42
C ALA A 1041 20.46 41.63 18.93
N ASN A 1042 19.54 40.98 18.21
CA ASN A 1042 19.61 40.75 16.77
C ASN A 1042 18.22 41.00 16.13
N PRO A 1043 17.86 42.27 15.87
CA PRO A 1043 16.52 42.65 15.39
C PRO A 1043 16.34 42.36 13.89
N ASN A 1044 16.54 41.10 13.49
CA ASN A 1044 16.44 40.62 12.13
C ASN A 1044 14.97 40.61 11.66
N GLN A 1045 14.61 41.56 10.79
CA GLN A 1045 13.26 41.67 10.24
C GLN A 1045 12.88 40.52 9.29
N GLU A 1046 13.85 39.72 8.85
CA GLU A 1046 13.66 38.52 8.02
C GLU A 1046 13.80 37.23 8.84
N ALA A 1047 13.65 37.29 10.17
CA ALA A 1047 13.76 36.13 11.03
C ALA A 1047 12.75 35.03 10.66
N ALA A 1048 13.19 33.76 10.72
CA ALA A 1048 12.33 32.62 10.39
C ALA A 1048 11.28 32.33 11.47
N TYR A 1049 11.53 32.79 12.70
CA TYR A 1049 10.60 32.76 13.82
C TYR A 1049 10.47 34.19 14.43
N PRO A 1050 9.26 34.65 14.77
CA PRO A 1050 9.05 35.98 15.34
C PRO A 1050 9.59 36.07 16.79
N ARG A 1051 9.38 37.20 17.46
CA ARG A 1051 9.80 37.37 18.86
C ARG A 1051 9.28 36.22 19.75
N LEU A 1052 10.19 35.62 20.51
CA LEU A 1052 9.87 34.58 21.48
C LEU A 1052 8.93 35.11 22.58
N GLY A 1053 8.20 34.21 23.24
CA GLY A 1053 7.36 34.52 24.39
C GLY A 1053 7.03 33.22 25.13
N VAL A 1054 6.55 33.33 26.37
CA VAL A 1054 6.41 32.20 27.31
C VAL A 1054 4.97 31.80 27.62
N ASN A 1055 3.99 32.55 27.12
CA ASN A 1055 2.56 32.29 27.33
C ASN A 1055 1.71 32.78 26.16
N ASN A 1056 0.48 32.27 26.03
CA ASN A 1056 -0.40 32.59 24.91
C ASN A 1056 -0.77 34.09 24.85
N SER A 1057 -0.86 34.79 26.00
CA SER A 1057 -1.13 36.23 26.04
C SER A 1057 -0.01 37.09 25.42
N GLN A 1058 1.16 36.50 25.18
CA GLN A 1058 2.29 37.13 24.49
C GLN A 1058 2.39 36.70 23.02
N ILE A 1059 2.03 35.44 22.70
CA ILE A 1059 2.34 34.85 21.38
C ILE A 1059 1.12 34.56 20.48
N ALA A 1060 -0.11 34.71 20.97
CA ALA A 1060 -1.32 34.35 20.20
C ALA A 1060 -1.40 35.03 18.83
N ASN A 1061 -0.93 36.27 18.71
CA ASN A 1061 -0.76 36.99 17.45
C ASN A 1061 0.18 36.26 16.49
N ASN A 1062 1.34 35.81 16.99
CA ASN A 1062 2.36 35.15 16.20
C ASN A 1062 1.97 33.75 15.75
N MET A 1063 0.95 33.14 16.36
CA MET A 1063 0.49 31.79 16.00
C MET A 1063 -0.61 31.77 14.92
N LYS A 1064 -1.08 32.94 14.44
CA LYS A 1064 -2.17 32.95 13.44
C LYS A 1064 -1.68 32.44 12.09
N PRO A 1065 -2.42 31.54 11.40
CA PRO A 1065 -2.09 31.11 10.05
C PRO A 1065 -1.94 32.31 9.12
N SER A 1066 -0.79 32.43 8.48
CA SER A 1066 -0.45 33.64 7.70
C SER A 1066 0.59 33.37 6.63
N SER A 1067 0.84 34.34 5.75
CA SER A 1067 1.91 34.24 4.75
C SER A 1067 3.30 34.06 5.39
N PHE A 1068 3.49 34.49 6.64
CA PHE A 1068 4.71 34.25 7.41
C PHE A 1068 4.96 32.76 7.66
N TRP A 1069 3.90 31.98 7.84
CA TRP A 1069 3.95 30.53 8.13
C TRP A 1069 3.75 29.65 6.91
N MET A 1070 3.38 30.24 5.77
CA MET A 1070 3.25 29.52 4.52
C MET A 1070 4.63 29.16 3.96
N ARG A 1071 4.80 27.93 3.50
CA ARG A 1071 6.03 27.41 2.89
C ARG A 1071 5.74 26.81 1.52
N ASN A 1072 6.74 26.83 0.66
CA ASN A 1072 6.67 26.17 -0.64
C ASN A 1072 6.86 24.66 -0.46
N GLY A 1073 5.81 23.88 -0.77
CA GLY A 1073 5.84 22.42 -0.63
C GLY A 1073 6.31 21.66 -1.88
N ASN A 1074 6.81 22.33 -2.91
CA ASN A 1074 7.26 21.65 -4.13
C ASN A 1074 8.45 20.73 -3.84
N PHE A 1075 8.49 19.55 -4.44
CA PHE A 1075 9.63 18.64 -4.28
C PHE A 1075 9.84 17.74 -5.50
N LEU A 1076 11.08 17.28 -5.62
CA LEU A 1076 11.51 16.15 -6.45
C LEU A 1076 12.09 15.08 -5.51
N ARG A 1077 11.74 13.82 -5.70
CA ARG A 1077 12.24 12.70 -4.92
C ARG A 1077 12.89 11.66 -5.83
N PHE A 1078 14.07 11.20 -5.44
CA PHE A 1078 14.69 10.01 -6.01
C PHE A 1078 13.98 8.79 -5.40
N LYS A 1079 12.99 8.29 -6.13
CA LYS A 1079 12.00 7.36 -5.61
C LYS A 1079 12.53 5.94 -5.60
N THR A 1080 12.94 5.39 -6.75
CA THR A 1080 13.48 4.02 -6.81
C THR A 1080 14.81 3.94 -7.54
N LEU A 1081 15.68 3.07 -7.03
CA LEU A 1081 16.89 2.59 -7.69
C LEU A 1081 16.82 1.05 -7.72
N GLU A 1082 17.22 0.43 -8.82
CA GLU A 1082 17.39 -1.02 -8.91
C GLU A 1082 18.67 -1.32 -9.71
N LEU A 1083 19.45 -2.27 -9.23
CA LEU A 1083 20.61 -2.84 -9.91
C LEU A 1083 20.57 -4.35 -9.74
N GLY A 1084 20.38 -5.08 -10.83
CA GLY A 1084 20.28 -6.53 -10.85
C GLY A 1084 21.35 -7.19 -11.68
N TYR A 1085 21.73 -8.40 -11.27
CA TYR A 1085 22.52 -9.33 -12.07
C TYR A 1085 21.83 -10.69 -12.13
N SER A 1086 21.60 -11.18 -13.34
CA SER A 1086 20.92 -12.44 -13.62
C SER A 1086 21.90 -13.56 -13.95
N PHE A 1087 21.98 -14.55 -13.06
CA PHE A 1087 22.55 -15.86 -13.29
C PHE A 1087 21.49 -16.81 -13.91
N PRO A 1088 21.87 -17.98 -14.44
CA PRO A 1088 20.93 -18.88 -15.14
C PRO A 1088 19.67 -19.28 -14.36
N PHE A 1089 19.74 -19.41 -13.02
CA PHE A 1089 18.61 -19.79 -12.15
C PHE A 1089 18.36 -18.82 -11.00
N CYS A 1090 19.10 -17.71 -10.94
CA CYS A 1090 19.08 -16.79 -9.81
C CYS A 1090 19.33 -15.36 -10.30
N ARG A 1091 18.54 -14.40 -9.86
CA ARG A 1091 18.82 -12.98 -10.01
C ARG A 1091 19.07 -12.38 -8.64
N ILE A 1092 20.23 -11.77 -8.46
CA ILE A 1092 20.55 -11.00 -7.25
C ILE A 1092 20.38 -9.53 -7.60
N TYR A 1093 19.72 -8.76 -6.74
CA TYR A 1093 19.50 -7.35 -6.97
C TYR A 1093 19.63 -6.53 -5.70
N LEU A 1094 20.14 -5.33 -5.87
CA LEU A 1094 20.06 -4.24 -4.91
C LEU A 1094 18.95 -3.30 -5.37
N SER A 1095 18.03 -2.94 -4.50
CA SER A 1095 17.02 -1.92 -4.77
C SER A 1095 16.95 -0.90 -3.65
N GLY A 1096 16.43 0.29 -3.94
CA GLY A 1096 16.22 1.34 -2.95
C GLY A 1096 14.89 2.04 -3.15
N ASP A 1097 14.30 2.52 -2.06
CA ASP A 1097 13.10 3.36 -2.05
C ASP A 1097 13.32 4.65 -1.23
N ASN A 1098 12.77 5.77 -1.72
CA ASN A 1098 12.88 7.12 -1.14
C ASN A 1098 14.34 7.49 -0.78
N LEU A 1099 15.24 7.45 -1.76
CA LEU A 1099 16.68 7.63 -1.54
C LEU A 1099 17.08 9.08 -1.24
N ALA A 1100 16.46 10.07 -1.92
CA ALA A 1100 16.71 11.49 -1.67
C ALA A 1100 15.48 12.34 -1.99
N VAL A 1101 15.36 13.51 -1.34
CA VAL A 1101 14.29 14.48 -1.58
C VAL A 1101 14.88 15.88 -1.69
N TRP A 1102 14.55 16.58 -2.78
CA TRP A 1102 14.93 17.96 -3.05
C TRP A 1102 13.68 18.83 -2.97
N SER A 1103 13.62 19.67 -1.94
CA SER A 1103 12.52 20.60 -1.68
C SER A 1103 13.08 21.95 -1.21
N PRO A 1104 12.42 23.09 -1.50
CA PRO A 1104 12.69 24.36 -0.82
C PRO A 1104 12.42 24.29 0.69
N PHE A 1105 11.50 23.40 1.11
CA PHE A 1105 11.23 23.13 2.52
C PHE A 1105 12.23 22.09 3.07
N LYS A 1106 12.89 22.43 4.19
CA LYS A 1106 14.00 21.64 4.76
C LYS A 1106 13.79 21.13 6.19
N LEU A 1107 12.74 21.59 6.89
CA LEU A 1107 12.59 21.32 8.32
C LEU A 1107 12.18 19.86 8.63
N TRP A 1108 11.38 19.26 7.75
CA TRP A 1108 11.01 17.84 7.76
C TRP A 1108 10.59 17.42 6.33
N ASP A 1109 10.01 16.23 6.12
CA ASP A 1109 9.55 15.83 4.80
C ASP A 1109 8.38 16.72 4.31
N PRO A 1110 8.44 17.28 3.09
CA PRO A 1110 7.44 18.21 2.61
C PRO A 1110 6.04 17.59 2.47
N GLU A 1111 5.86 16.27 2.48
CA GLU A 1111 4.54 15.63 2.42
C GLU A 1111 3.90 15.39 3.79
N LEU A 1112 4.67 15.51 4.87
CA LEU A 1112 4.26 15.13 6.21
C LEU A 1112 4.05 16.34 7.14
N SER A 1113 3.34 16.11 8.24
CA SER A 1113 3.38 16.97 9.42
C SER A 1113 4.66 16.70 10.23
N TYR A 1114 5.10 17.67 11.05
CA TYR A 1114 6.25 17.50 11.95
C TYR A 1114 6.06 16.35 12.98
N SER A 1115 4.80 15.99 13.24
CA SER A 1115 4.39 14.95 14.18
C SER A 1115 4.07 13.60 13.54
N ALA A 1116 4.16 13.49 12.22
CA ALA A 1116 3.87 12.24 11.54
C ALA A 1116 5.06 11.28 11.62
N TYR A 1117 4.77 9.97 11.55
CA TYR A 1117 5.82 8.97 11.40
C TYR A 1117 6.62 9.26 10.12
N PRO A 1118 7.96 9.42 10.19
CA PRO A 1118 8.75 9.91 9.07
C PRO A 1118 8.75 8.92 7.90
N LEU A 1119 8.77 9.46 6.68
CA LEU A 1119 9.01 8.64 5.50
C LEU A 1119 10.38 7.97 5.59
N GLN A 1120 10.40 6.71 5.19
CA GLN A 1120 11.53 5.83 5.34
C GLN A 1120 12.33 5.73 4.03
N ARG A 1121 13.65 5.88 4.14
CA ARG A 1121 14.62 5.48 3.11
C ARG A 1121 14.92 4.00 3.30
N ALA A 1122 14.70 3.20 2.26
CA ALA A 1122 14.96 1.77 2.28
C ALA A 1122 16.06 1.39 1.30
N ILE A 1123 16.96 0.50 1.71
CA ILE A 1123 17.91 -0.20 0.84
C ILE A 1123 17.65 -1.69 1.02
N ASN A 1124 17.36 -2.38 -0.07
CA ASN A 1124 16.93 -3.76 -0.09
C ASN A 1124 17.89 -4.63 -0.89
N ILE A 1125 18.23 -5.77 -0.32
CA ILE A 1125 19.02 -6.81 -0.98
C ILE A 1125 18.09 -8.00 -1.19
N GLY A 1126 17.90 -8.36 -2.45
CA GLY A 1126 16.98 -9.41 -2.86
C GLY A 1126 17.65 -10.49 -3.71
N ALA A 1127 17.14 -11.71 -3.57
CA ALA A 1127 17.47 -12.83 -4.44
C ALA A 1127 16.19 -13.46 -4.98
N GLN A 1128 16.14 -13.68 -6.29
CA GLN A 1128 15.03 -14.30 -6.99
C GLN A 1128 15.51 -15.56 -7.71
N PHE A 1129 15.01 -16.72 -7.30
CA PHE A 1129 15.27 -18.01 -7.91
C PHE A 1129 14.13 -18.39 -8.85
N THR A 1130 14.46 -18.93 -10.02
CA THR A 1130 13.47 -19.46 -10.98
C THR A 1130 13.83 -20.90 -11.31
N PHE A 1131 12.87 -21.82 -11.15
CA PHE A 1131 13.00 -23.25 -11.43
C PHE A 1131 12.00 -23.73 -12.47
#